data_AF-A0AAX3MB21-F1
#
_entry.id   AF-A0AAX3MB21-F1
#
_cell.length_a   1.000
_cell.length_b   1.000
_cell.length_c   1.000
_cell.angle_alpha   90.00
_cell.angle_beta   90.00
_cell.angle_gamma   90.00
#
_symmetry.space_group_name_H-M   'P 1'
#
loop_
_entity.id
_entity.type
_entity.pdbx_description
1 polymer ?
#
loop_
_entity_poly.entity_id
_entity_poly.type
_entity_poly.pdbx_seq_one_letter_code
_entity_poly.pdbx_strand_id
1 'polypeptide(L)'
;MFKEINKLKIQGANFIKETLLEIFSSENNKITLIYGKNGTGKSTIARGINKISGKNEPEIKVAEFLTTKNETINNQTNEIFVFNEDYIFNNIKIKEDGLENIIIFGENIELQKEIDLIIKKIENLQIDAQKTICDKYKDENNSLSPKYYMNKIISSLKGDKNWAERDRRIKNNRQASFVREDTYKNFINQTPQKDRDELIIEFEKKFLEYESAKSKSIIIDISPLKIEEFSFNEKAFLELLKEKIEPPILNDREKFIIEIMNQNGKKYITEIHEYFSDDTHTTCPFCMQTVNEKCKEIIFESIEKILNENVENHQKELQKYTRKEINIDFTQYSSFSDLVNKCKEKLDIFNETIILINKYIDTKFNSIYNPLYVENFNIISKYNSLVEVIEKLKKNIEGFNESITNIDSKVSELNKLNNDITYYDIIENFNKYKEQLSFKEEEEKKYNELFSELTKYNEQQKLLENQKRNIKIAIDSINKGLAYIFYSNNRLYIENTNEKYYIKSNGNSVKPGNISVGERNAIALCYFFTEILKNKNENEMYNQERLLVIDDPISSFDIENRIGILSYIKFQLNNFLNGHTETKSIILTHDIQTLYDLEKLVSEIINSCNQNHSEKFNFSILRLSNNKLDTFPLKKYQEYTTLMENIFDYGKGEKPEYEIVIGNSIRRVLEAFGTFIYKKGIDEISTSKEVLSKIPEKYRDYFENLLYRLVLHGGSHYEEHVKSLNNLTFFDYISNEDKIRTAKDILCFIFLLNNLHLLKHLSQKKDVESTINSWLKDIGSNF
;
A
#
# COMPACT_ATOMS: atom_id res chain seq x y z
N MET A 1 -15.14 -29.57 -18.94
CA MET A 1 -13.83 -30.04 -19.47
C MET A 1 -13.69 -31.57 -19.45
N PHE A 2 -13.94 -32.24 -18.34
CA PHE A 2 -14.04 -33.71 -18.21
C PHE A 2 -15.23 -34.32 -18.95
N LYS A 3 -16.28 -33.53 -19.25
CA LYS A 3 -17.40 -33.94 -20.12
C LYS A 3 -16.91 -34.57 -21.44
N GLU A 4 -15.87 -34.00 -22.04
CA GLU A 4 -15.32 -34.41 -23.34
C GLU A 4 -14.38 -35.62 -23.27
N ILE A 5 -13.97 -36.07 -22.08
CA ILE A 5 -13.09 -37.24 -21.95
C ILE A 5 -13.81 -38.48 -22.49
N ASN A 6 -13.19 -39.13 -23.46
CA ASN A 6 -13.63 -40.39 -24.04
C ASN A 6 -12.57 -41.49 -23.92
N LYS A 7 -11.29 -41.18 -24.20
CA LYS A 7 -10.20 -42.17 -24.21
C LYS A 7 -9.04 -41.79 -23.30
N LEU A 8 -8.32 -42.79 -22.83
CA LEU A 8 -7.05 -42.68 -22.14
C LEU A 8 -5.96 -43.30 -23.03
N LYS A 9 -4.97 -42.48 -23.39
CA LYS A 9 -3.75 -42.91 -24.05
C LYS A 9 -2.71 -43.19 -22.99
N ILE A 10 -2.19 -44.43 -22.91
CA ILE A 10 -1.25 -44.83 -21.86
C ILE A 10 -0.09 -45.69 -22.40
N GLN A 11 1.10 -45.47 -21.86
CA GLN A 11 2.29 -46.31 -22.06
C GLN A 11 3.13 -46.34 -20.79
N GLY A 12 3.51 -47.53 -20.32
CA GLY A 12 4.29 -47.75 -19.11
C GLY A 12 3.78 -48.93 -18.29
N ALA A 13 4.64 -49.49 -17.44
CA ALA A 13 4.41 -50.74 -16.69
C ALA A 13 3.73 -51.84 -17.53
N ASN A 14 2.47 -52.19 -17.24
CA ASN A 14 1.70 -53.23 -17.94
C ASN A 14 1.37 -52.89 -19.41
N PHE A 15 1.43 -51.62 -19.81
CA PHE A 15 1.19 -51.14 -21.17
C PHE A 15 2.52 -50.87 -21.90
N ILE A 16 3.22 -51.94 -22.32
CA ILE A 16 4.55 -51.85 -22.96
C ILE A 16 4.52 -50.95 -24.21
N LYS A 17 3.47 -51.10 -25.03
CA LYS A 17 3.21 -50.29 -26.21
C LYS A 17 2.17 -49.23 -25.88
N GLU A 18 2.23 -48.11 -26.59
CA GLU A 18 1.20 -47.08 -26.54
C GLU A 18 -0.16 -47.71 -26.84
N THR A 19 -1.09 -47.55 -25.90
CA THR A 19 -2.40 -48.20 -25.90
C THR A 19 -3.48 -47.15 -25.71
N LEU A 20 -4.54 -47.23 -26.53
CA LEU A 20 -5.73 -46.39 -26.42
C LEU A 20 -6.85 -47.18 -25.74
N LEU A 21 -7.37 -46.63 -24.64
CA LEU A 21 -8.42 -47.24 -23.84
C LEU A 21 -9.66 -46.34 -23.86
N GLU A 22 -10.78 -46.84 -24.38
CA GLU A 22 -12.06 -46.11 -24.36
C GLU A 22 -12.68 -46.23 -22.97
N ILE A 23 -12.45 -45.21 -22.13
CA ILE A 23 -12.82 -45.19 -20.72
C ILE A 23 -14.21 -44.62 -20.47
N PHE A 24 -14.78 -43.84 -21.40
CA PHE A 24 -16.18 -43.38 -21.32
C PHE A 24 -16.88 -43.59 -22.66
N SER A 25 -18.05 -44.22 -22.65
CA SER A 25 -18.81 -44.52 -23.87
C SER A 25 -19.41 -43.29 -24.56
N SER A 26 -19.67 -42.21 -23.81
CA SER A 26 -20.24 -40.96 -24.30
C SER A 26 -20.00 -39.80 -23.32
N GLU A 27 -20.32 -38.57 -23.72
CA GLU A 27 -20.22 -37.39 -22.85
C GLU A 27 -21.13 -37.49 -21.61
N ASN A 28 -22.34 -38.05 -21.78
CA ASN A 28 -23.30 -38.25 -20.70
C ASN A 28 -23.01 -39.48 -19.81
N ASN A 29 -21.93 -40.20 -20.09
CA ASN A 29 -21.48 -41.28 -19.21
C ASN A 29 -20.76 -40.68 -18.01
N LYS A 30 -21.40 -40.74 -16.84
CA LYS A 30 -20.88 -40.20 -15.59
C LYS A 30 -19.97 -41.16 -14.84
N ILE A 31 -20.19 -42.47 -14.96
CA ILE A 31 -19.42 -43.47 -14.20
C ILE A 31 -19.00 -44.63 -15.10
N THR A 32 -17.72 -44.98 -15.05
CA THR A 32 -17.22 -46.22 -15.66
C THR A 32 -16.75 -47.18 -14.59
N LEU A 33 -17.36 -48.37 -14.55
CA LEU A 33 -16.91 -49.50 -13.76
C LEU A 33 -15.97 -50.36 -14.61
N ILE A 34 -14.73 -50.56 -14.16
CA ILE A 34 -13.73 -51.35 -14.87
C ILE A 34 -13.38 -52.60 -14.05
N TYR A 35 -13.75 -53.76 -14.58
CA TYR A 35 -13.38 -55.05 -14.01
C TYR A 35 -12.11 -55.60 -14.66
N GLY A 36 -11.15 -56.05 -13.86
CA GLY A 36 -9.93 -56.66 -14.39
C GLY A 36 -9.31 -57.62 -13.40
N LYS A 37 -8.92 -58.82 -13.86
CA LYS A 37 -8.19 -59.78 -13.02
C LYS A 37 -6.86 -59.21 -12.53
N ASN A 38 -6.26 -59.82 -11.52
CA ASN A 38 -4.94 -59.42 -11.04
C ASN A 38 -3.91 -59.48 -12.18
N GLY A 39 -3.06 -58.45 -12.27
CA GLY A 39 -2.04 -58.33 -13.32
C GLY A 39 -2.52 -57.74 -14.67
N THR A 40 -3.80 -57.40 -14.85
CA THR A 40 -4.28 -56.85 -16.14
C THR A 40 -3.98 -55.36 -16.36
N GLY A 41 -3.38 -54.67 -15.39
CA GLY A 41 -2.98 -53.26 -15.51
C GLY A 41 -3.98 -52.23 -14.95
N LYS A 42 -4.92 -52.62 -14.08
CA LYS A 42 -5.86 -51.68 -13.41
C LYS A 42 -5.14 -50.56 -12.66
N SER A 43 -4.25 -50.91 -11.73
CA SER A 43 -3.48 -49.92 -10.99
C SER A 43 -2.55 -49.09 -11.88
N THR A 44 -2.13 -49.63 -13.02
CA THR A 44 -1.41 -48.87 -14.05
C THR A 44 -2.30 -47.80 -14.69
N ILE A 45 -3.59 -48.07 -14.94
CA ILE A 45 -4.55 -47.05 -15.39
C ILE A 45 -4.70 -45.96 -14.33
N ALA A 46 -4.87 -46.33 -13.05
CA ALA A 46 -4.99 -45.37 -11.96
C ALA A 46 -3.74 -44.49 -11.83
N ARG A 47 -2.54 -45.08 -11.86
CA ARG A 47 -1.25 -44.35 -11.90
C ARG A 47 -1.11 -43.47 -13.13
N GLY A 48 -1.55 -43.93 -14.29
CA GLY A 48 -1.58 -43.12 -15.51
C GLY A 48 -2.42 -41.86 -15.35
N ILE A 49 -3.60 -41.97 -14.75
CA ILE A 49 -4.46 -40.82 -14.46
C ILE A 49 -3.84 -39.93 -13.37
N ASN A 50 -3.17 -40.52 -12.38
CA ASN A 50 -2.42 -39.79 -11.35
C ASN A 50 -1.22 -39.01 -11.94
N LYS A 51 -0.61 -39.50 -13.03
CA LYS A 51 0.40 -38.76 -13.79
C LYS A 51 -0.22 -37.53 -14.49
N ILE A 52 -1.42 -37.68 -15.05
CA ILE A 52 -2.13 -36.58 -15.72
C ILE A 52 -2.47 -35.46 -14.72
N SER A 53 -2.77 -35.80 -13.46
CA SER A 53 -3.00 -34.81 -12.40
C SER A 53 -1.74 -34.06 -11.94
N GLY A 54 -0.57 -34.36 -12.52
CA GLY A 54 0.69 -33.67 -12.26
C GLY A 54 1.59 -34.36 -11.23
N LYS A 55 1.22 -35.54 -10.71
CA LYS A 55 2.09 -36.30 -9.80
C LYS A 55 3.17 -37.05 -10.57
N ASN A 56 4.32 -37.25 -9.92
CA ASN A 56 5.46 -37.94 -10.52
C ASN A 56 5.26 -39.46 -10.48
N GLU A 57 5.10 -40.07 -11.65
CA GLU A 57 4.91 -41.51 -11.84
C GLU A 57 5.98 -42.02 -12.82
N PRO A 58 7.17 -42.44 -12.35
CA PRO A 58 8.33 -42.72 -13.20
C PRO A 58 8.13 -43.95 -14.09
N GLU A 59 7.28 -44.89 -13.68
CA GLU A 59 6.97 -46.13 -14.43
C GLU A 59 6.06 -45.87 -15.64
N ILE A 60 5.33 -44.75 -15.65
CA ILE A 60 4.44 -44.35 -16.72
C ILE A 60 5.20 -43.40 -17.64
N LYS A 61 5.36 -43.77 -18.92
CA LYS A 61 6.02 -42.93 -19.93
C LYS A 61 5.05 -41.90 -20.50
N VAL A 62 3.91 -42.36 -20.99
CA VAL A 62 2.87 -41.55 -21.64
C VAL A 62 1.55 -41.74 -20.91
N ALA A 63 0.84 -40.66 -20.62
CA ALA A 63 -0.54 -40.67 -20.11
C ALA A 63 -1.25 -39.38 -20.54
N GLU A 64 -2.30 -39.49 -21.36
CA GLU A 64 -3.05 -38.36 -21.90
C GLU A 64 -4.54 -38.71 -22.05
N PHE A 65 -5.43 -37.77 -21.74
CA PHE A 65 -6.85 -37.90 -22.08
C PHE A 65 -7.10 -37.42 -23.51
N LEU A 66 -7.97 -38.13 -24.22
CA LEU A 66 -8.38 -37.79 -25.58
C LEU A 66 -9.91 -37.66 -25.70
N THR A 67 -10.34 -36.78 -26.61
CA THR A 67 -11.74 -36.67 -27.05
C THR A 67 -12.13 -37.82 -27.99
N THR A 68 -13.41 -37.88 -28.37
CA THR A 68 -13.91 -38.83 -29.39
C THR A 68 -13.20 -38.67 -30.75
N LYS A 69 -12.70 -37.47 -31.06
CA LYS A 69 -11.94 -37.14 -32.27
C LYS A 69 -10.44 -37.43 -32.16
N ASN A 70 -10.00 -38.05 -31.05
CA ASN A 70 -8.60 -38.29 -30.69
C ASN A 70 -7.77 -37.01 -30.52
N GLU A 71 -8.39 -35.89 -30.14
CA GLU A 71 -7.69 -34.66 -29.79
C GLU A 71 -7.25 -34.73 -28.32
N THR A 72 -6.00 -34.35 -28.03
CA THR A 72 -5.45 -34.36 -26.67
C THR A 72 -6.09 -33.26 -25.82
N ILE A 73 -6.57 -33.63 -24.64
CA ILE A 73 -7.15 -32.69 -23.68
C ILE A 73 -6.05 -32.30 -22.68
N ASN A 74 -5.66 -31.02 -22.69
CA ASN A 74 -4.62 -30.48 -21.81
C ASN A 74 -5.17 -30.32 -20.38
N ASN A 75 -5.22 -31.41 -19.63
CA ASN A 75 -5.89 -31.49 -18.32
C ASN A 75 -4.92 -31.71 -17.15
N GLN A 76 -3.87 -30.88 -17.03
CA GLN A 76 -3.14 -30.78 -15.76
C GLN A 76 -3.97 -29.90 -14.81
N THR A 77 -5.06 -30.47 -14.27
CA THR A 77 -5.94 -29.78 -13.33
C THR A 77 -5.82 -30.40 -11.94
N ASN A 78 -5.85 -29.55 -10.91
CA ASN A 78 -5.88 -29.98 -9.51
C ASN A 78 -7.22 -30.65 -9.09
N GLU A 79 -8.13 -30.89 -10.05
CA GLU A 79 -9.47 -31.46 -9.81
C GLU A 79 -9.58 -32.94 -10.27
N ILE A 80 -8.45 -33.59 -10.54
CA ILE A 80 -8.34 -35.04 -10.75
C ILE A 80 -7.86 -35.69 -9.46
N PHE A 81 -8.69 -36.57 -8.88
CA PHE A 81 -8.41 -37.22 -7.61
C PHE A 81 -8.38 -38.73 -7.77
N VAL A 82 -7.26 -39.35 -7.41
CA VAL A 82 -7.03 -40.80 -7.53
C VAL A 82 -6.84 -41.42 -6.15
N PHE A 83 -7.72 -42.34 -5.79
CA PHE A 83 -7.60 -43.23 -4.64
C PHE A 83 -7.05 -44.58 -5.11
N ASN A 84 -5.81 -44.89 -4.71
CA ASN A 84 -5.13 -46.16 -4.99
C ASN A 84 -4.20 -46.53 -3.81
N GLU A 85 -3.53 -47.68 -3.89
CA GLU A 85 -2.57 -48.11 -2.85
C GLU A 85 -1.47 -47.08 -2.57
N ASP A 86 -0.97 -46.38 -3.60
CA ASP A 86 0.04 -45.34 -3.42
C ASP A 86 -0.53 -44.13 -2.64
N TYR A 87 -1.80 -43.78 -2.83
CA TYR A 87 -2.49 -42.75 -2.04
C TYR A 87 -2.58 -43.17 -0.56
N ILE A 88 -2.98 -44.42 -0.29
CA ILE A 88 -3.08 -44.96 1.08
C ILE A 88 -1.68 -44.94 1.74
N PHE A 89 -0.66 -45.40 1.02
CA PHE A 89 0.72 -45.43 1.51
C PHE A 89 1.29 -44.03 1.77
N ASN A 90 1.07 -43.08 0.86
CA ASN A 90 1.65 -41.74 0.95
C ASN A 90 0.97 -40.86 2.00
N ASN A 91 -0.35 -40.98 2.13
CA ASN A 91 -1.14 -40.13 3.02
C ASN A 91 -1.39 -40.73 4.39
N ILE A 92 -1.29 -42.05 4.53
CA ILE A 92 -1.28 -42.73 5.82
C ILE A 92 0.10 -43.33 6.05
N LYS A 93 1.03 -42.48 6.49
CA LYS A 93 2.34 -42.91 6.98
C LYS A 93 2.29 -43.10 8.49
N ILE A 94 2.65 -44.30 8.91
CA ILE A 94 2.75 -44.70 10.30
C ILE A 94 4.23 -44.66 10.66
N LYS A 95 4.64 -43.75 11.55
CA LYS A 95 6.01 -43.76 12.10
C LYS A 95 6.04 -44.51 13.41
N GLU A 96 7.02 -45.40 13.56
CA GLU A 96 7.36 -46.04 14.82
C GLU A 96 8.45 -45.22 15.53
N ASP A 97 8.08 -44.18 16.28
CA ASP A 97 8.98 -43.51 17.23
C ASP A 97 8.32 -43.50 18.62
N GLY A 98 8.65 -44.48 19.46
CA GLY A 98 8.19 -44.55 20.86
C GLY A 98 6.69 -44.84 21.07
N LEU A 99 6.18 -44.57 22.28
CA LEU A 99 4.81 -44.82 22.76
C LEU A 99 3.71 -43.95 22.10
N GLU A 100 4.03 -43.17 21.05
CA GLU A 100 3.11 -42.19 20.48
C GLU A 100 2.65 -42.60 19.07
N ASN A 101 1.33 -42.76 18.96
CA ASN A 101 0.61 -43.37 17.84
C ASN A 101 -0.01 -42.29 16.94
N ILE A 102 0.81 -41.58 16.14
CA ILE A 102 0.35 -40.40 15.41
C ILE A 102 -0.11 -40.77 13.99
N ILE A 103 -1.38 -40.52 13.63
CA ILE A 103 -1.76 -40.33 12.21
C ILE A 103 -1.33 -38.93 11.83
N ILE A 104 -0.37 -38.85 10.93
CA ILE A 104 0.13 -37.58 10.42
C ILE A 104 -0.53 -37.35 9.07
N PHE A 105 -1.49 -36.42 8.99
CA PHE A 105 -1.62 -35.66 7.75
C PHE A 105 -0.31 -34.89 7.62
N GLY A 106 0.53 -35.23 6.63
CA GLY A 106 1.91 -34.72 6.47
C GLY A 106 2.05 -33.23 6.77
N GLU A 107 1.04 -32.48 6.31
CA GLU A 107 0.83 -31.05 6.50
C GLU A 107 0.95 -30.58 7.97
N ASN A 108 0.36 -31.27 8.97
CA ASN A 108 0.30 -30.71 10.33
C ASN A 108 1.66 -30.61 11.04
N ILE A 109 2.56 -31.57 10.79
CA ILE A 109 3.90 -31.54 11.40
C ILE A 109 4.78 -30.48 10.75
N GLU A 110 4.67 -30.34 9.43
CA GLU A 110 5.41 -29.30 8.70
C GLU A 110 4.94 -27.91 9.14
N LEU A 111 3.62 -27.70 9.21
CA LEU A 111 3.04 -26.46 9.73
C LEU A 111 3.49 -26.15 11.16
N GLN A 112 3.53 -27.14 12.06
CA GLN A 112 3.99 -26.89 13.43
C GLN A 112 5.48 -26.50 13.47
N LYS A 113 6.33 -27.16 12.69
CA LYS A 113 7.75 -26.79 12.59
C LYS A 113 7.93 -25.38 12.03
N GLU A 114 7.13 -25.00 11.04
CA GLU A 114 7.16 -23.64 10.48
C GLU A 114 6.71 -22.59 11.49
N ILE A 115 5.64 -22.88 12.26
CA ILE A 115 5.18 -22.01 13.35
C ILE A 115 6.28 -21.85 14.41
N ASP A 116 6.90 -22.94 14.86
CA ASP A 116 7.96 -22.90 15.87
C ASP A 116 9.20 -22.10 15.37
N LEU A 117 9.53 -22.22 14.08
CA LEU A 117 10.58 -21.43 13.44
C LEU A 117 10.23 -19.95 13.39
N ILE A 118 8.99 -19.58 13.09
CA ILE A 118 8.52 -18.20 13.08
C ILE A 118 8.54 -17.61 14.49
N ILE A 119 8.08 -18.35 15.50
CA ILE A 119 8.13 -17.92 16.90
C ILE A 119 9.57 -17.60 17.31
N LYS A 120 10.52 -18.49 17.00
CA LYS A 120 11.95 -18.23 17.25
C LYS A 120 12.47 -16.99 16.51
N LYS A 121 12.02 -16.75 15.28
CA LYS A 121 12.39 -15.54 14.52
C LYS A 121 11.83 -14.28 15.19
N ILE A 122 10.58 -14.31 15.67
CA ILE A 122 9.95 -13.21 16.41
C ILE A 122 10.71 -12.92 17.70
N GLU A 123 11.05 -13.96 18.48
CA GLU A 123 11.84 -13.80 19.71
C GLU A 123 13.23 -13.19 19.45
N ASN A 124 13.87 -13.56 18.34
CA ASN A 124 15.18 -13.03 17.94
C ASN A 124 15.16 -11.56 17.49
N LEU A 125 14.00 -10.98 17.11
CA LEU A 125 13.93 -9.58 16.69
C LEU A 125 14.18 -8.58 17.84
N GLN A 126 14.08 -9.01 19.10
CA GLN A 126 14.34 -8.21 20.30
C GLN A 126 13.73 -6.79 20.26
N ILE A 127 12.53 -6.65 19.68
CA ILE A 127 11.91 -5.35 19.39
C ILE A 127 11.70 -4.50 20.66
N ASP A 128 11.43 -5.14 21.79
CA ASP A 128 11.25 -4.47 23.08
C ASP A 128 12.54 -3.82 23.59
N ALA A 129 13.70 -4.43 23.32
CA ALA A 129 14.99 -3.83 23.63
C ALA A 129 15.22 -2.57 22.78
N GLN A 130 14.93 -2.65 21.47
CA GLN A 130 15.03 -1.50 20.57
C GLN A 130 14.05 -0.38 20.94
N LYS A 131 12.81 -0.73 21.32
CA LYS A 131 11.81 0.22 21.80
C LYS A 131 12.29 0.97 23.04
N THR A 132 12.91 0.26 23.98
CA THR A 132 13.49 0.85 25.20
C THR A 132 14.61 1.85 24.85
N ILE A 133 15.39 1.60 23.79
CA ILE A 133 16.38 2.56 23.28
C ILE A 133 15.69 3.79 22.72
N CYS A 134 14.71 3.63 21.83
CA CYS A 134 13.96 4.74 21.25
C CYS A 134 13.25 5.61 22.31
N ASP A 135 12.74 4.99 23.39
CA ASP A 135 12.06 5.72 24.47
C ASP A 135 13.02 6.64 25.24
N LYS A 136 14.33 6.32 25.33
CA LYS A 136 15.34 7.23 25.90
C LYS A 136 15.45 8.56 25.12
N TYR A 137 15.22 8.55 23.81
CA TYR A 137 15.25 9.75 22.98
C TYR A 137 13.98 10.60 23.12
N LYS A 138 12.90 10.06 23.70
CA LYS A 138 11.64 10.79 23.95
C LYS A 138 11.62 11.49 25.31
N ASP A 139 12.44 11.04 26.26
CA ASP A 139 12.52 11.63 27.59
C ASP A 139 13.25 12.99 27.57
N GLU A 140 12.52 14.06 27.83
CA GLU A 140 13.02 15.45 27.79
C GLU A 140 14.12 15.73 28.82
N ASN A 141 14.29 14.87 29.83
CA ASN A 141 15.33 14.99 30.86
C ASN A 141 16.59 14.17 30.53
N ASN A 142 16.55 13.35 29.47
CA ASN A 142 17.67 12.50 29.09
C ASN A 142 18.60 13.24 28.12
N SER A 143 19.92 13.17 28.37
CA SER A 143 20.92 13.77 27.49
C SER A 143 20.99 13.17 26.09
N LEU A 144 20.36 12.02 25.84
CA LEU A 144 20.18 11.45 24.51
C LEU A 144 19.02 12.10 23.75
N SER A 145 18.05 12.71 24.45
CA SER A 145 16.92 13.33 23.78
C SER A 145 17.33 14.65 23.10
N PRO A 146 16.96 14.86 21.82
CA PRO A 146 17.11 16.17 21.19
C PRO A 146 16.40 17.27 22.01
N LYS A 147 15.27 16.94 22.64
CA LYS A 147 14.47 17.91 23.38
C LYS A 147 15.18 18.44 24.64
N TYR A 148 16.05 17.62 25.24
CA TYR A 148 16.91 18.05 26.35
C TYR A 148 17.83 19.21 25.95
N TYR A 149 18.51 19.10 24.79
CA TYR A 149 19.37 20.18 24.28
C TYR A 149 18.55 21.37 23.78
N MET A 150 17.37 21.12 23.22
CA MET A 150 16.45 22.18 22.84
C MET A 150 16.03 23.05 24.03
N ASN A 151 15.69 22.41 25.15
CA ASN A 151 15.39 23.10 26.41
C ASN A 151 16.59 23.92 26.91
N LYS A 152 17.82 23.39 26.78
CA LYS A 152 19.05 24.14 27.09
C LYS A 152 19.23 25.36 26.20
N ILE A 153 19.05 25.24 24.88
CA ILE A 153 19.13 26.37 23.94
C ILE A 153 18.13 27.46 24.34
N ILE A 154 16.88 27.10 24.62
CA ILE A 154 15.84 28.06 25.05
C ILE A 154 16.23 28.73 26.37
N SER A 155 16.78 27.98 27.33
CA SER A 155 17.26 28.55 28.59
C SER A 155 18.42 29.53 28.40
N SER A 156 19.35 29.22 27.49
CA SER A 156 20.48 30.09 27.11
C SER A 156 20.02 31.39 26.43
N LEU A 157 18.75 31.51 26.01
CA LEU A 157 18.21 32.74 25.41
C LEU A 157 17.48 33.65 26.43
N LYS A 158 16.99 33.11 27.55
CA LYS A 158 16.06 33.81 28.48
C LYS A 158 16.69 34.56 29.66
N GLY A 159 17.95 34.28 30.03
CA GLY A 159 18.59 34.83 31.23
C GLY A 159 19.02 36.30 31.17
N ASP A 160 19.36 36.87 32.33
CA ASP A 160 19.71 38.30 32.53
C ASP A 160 20.95 38.77 31.74
N LYS A 161 21.79 37.83 31.31
CA LYS A 161 22.98 38.10 30.48
C LYS A 161 22.84 37.50 29.09
N ASN A 162 21.64 37.17 28.66
CA ASN A 162 21.40 36.46 27.41
C ASN A 162 20.65 37.34 26.42
N TRP A 163 20.39 36.80 25.23
CA TRP A 163 19.77 37.51 24.12
C TRP A 163 18.53 38.32 24.49
N ALA A 164 17.58 37.71 25.20
CA ALA A 164 16.29 38.32 25.50
C ALA A 164 16.41 39.61 26.32
N GLU A 165 17.38 39.67 27.22
CA GLU A 165 17.63 40.82 28.08
C GLU A 165 18.45 41.90 27.36
N ARG A 166 19.45 41.51 26.56
CA ARG A 166 20.17 42.45 25.69
C ARG A 166 19.23 43.09 24.66
N ASP A 167 18.34 42.31 24.04
CA ASP A 167 17.34 42.81 23.09
C ASP A 167 16.31 43.73 23.76
N ARG A 168 15.90 43.42 25.01
CA ARG A 168 15.09 44.33 25.83
C ARG A 168 15.76 45.68 26.05
N ARG A 169 17.05 45.68 26.38
CA ARG A 169 17.84 46.90 26.58
C ARG A 169 17.90 47.76 25.32
N ILE A 170 18.10 47.15 24.15
CA ILE A 170 18.12 47.86 22.85
C ILE A 170 16.74 48.43 22.51
N LYS A 171 15.67 47.63 22.66
CA LYS A 171 14.29 48.03 22.34
C LYS A 171 13.65 48.93 23.39
N ASN A 172 14.26 49.06 24.58
CA ASN A 172 13.73 49.76 25.74
C ASN A 172 12.36 49.25 26.21
N ASN A 173 12.18 47.92 26.21
CA ASN A 173 10.95 47.27 26.64
C ASN A 173 10.92 47.02 28.16
N ARG A 174 9.71 46.94 28.74
CA ARG A 174 9.50 46.63 30.17
C ARG A 174 9.83 45.17 30.53
N GLN A 175 9.69 44.25 29.59
CA GLN A 175 9.91 42.82 29.77
C GLN A 175 10.93 42.30 28.78
N ALA A 176 11.66 41.25 29.16
CA ALA A 176 12.59 40.55 28.28
C ALA A 176 11.89 40.03 27.02
N SER A 177 12.61 40.01 25.90
CA SER A 177 12.02 39.58 24.63
C SER A 177 11.58 38.12 24.68
N PHE A 178 10.38 37.86 24.15
CA PHE A 178 9.78 36.52 24.20
C PHE A 178 10.59 35.53 23.35
N VAL A 179 10.99 34.41 23.98
CA VAL A 179 11.74 33.33 23.32
C VAL A 179 10.79 32.21 22.93
N ARG A 180 10.63 32.01 21.62
CA ARG A 180 9.91 30.88 21.01
C ARG A 180 10.88 29.73 20.71
N GLU A 181 10.33 28.53 20.48
CA GLU A 181 11.12 27.36 20.09
C GLU A 181 11.93 27.59 18.80
N ASP A 182 11.49 28.45 17.88
CA ASP A 182 12.18 28.74 16.62
C ASP A 182 13.17 29.92 16.71
N THR A 183 13.24 30.62 17.84
CA THR A 183 14.05 31.85 17.98
C THR A 183 15.54 31.62 17.74
N TYR A 184 16.05 30.43 18.06
CA TYR A 184 17.45 30.07 17.83
C TYR A 184 17.87 30.13 16.35
N LYS A 185 16.94 29.95 15.41
CA LYS A 185 17.21 29.94 13.96
C LYS A 185 17.80 31.26 13.47
N ASN A 186 17.54 32.36 14.18
CA ASN A 186 18.06 33.68 13.85
C ASN A 186 19.57 33.82 14.11
N PHE A 187 20.16 32.92 14.91
CA PHE A 187 21.53 33.04 15.38
C PHE A 187 22.47 31.96 14.84
N ILE A 188 21.97 30.77 14.51
CA ILE A 188 22.81 29.62 14.08
C ILE A 188 23.62 29.85 12.80
N ASN A 189 23.21 30.80 11.96
CA ASN A 189 23.89 31.13 10.69
C ASN A 189 24.83 32.34 10.82
N GLN A 190 25.02 32.89 12.02
CA GLN A 190 25.98 33.98 12.23
C GLN A 190 27.41 33.45 12.09
N THR A 191 28.33 34.34 11.67
CA THR A 191 29.76 34.04 11.53
C THR A 191 30.60 35.13 12.21
N PRO A 192 30.57 35.19 13.55
CA PRO A 192 31.32 36.21 14.28
C PRO A 192 32.82 36.06 14.04
N GLN A 193 33.51 37.20 13.88
CA GLN A 193 34.97 37.23 13.64
C GLN A 193 35.78 37.40 14.93
N LYS A 194 35.13 37.86 16.01
CA LYS A 194 35.73 38.15 17.31
C LYS A 194 35.28 37.13 18.33
N ASP A 195 36.07 36.96 19.39
CA ASP A 195 35.70 36.09 20.50
C ASP A 195 34.47 36.62 21.26
N ARG A 196 33.74 35.71 21.92
CA ARG A 196 32.53 36.04 22.68
C ARG A 196 32.78 37.15 23.72
N ASP A 197 33.89 37.09 24.45
CA ASP A 197 34.15 38.06 25.52
C ASP A 197 34.49 39.45 24.94
N GLU A 198 35.19 39.50 23.80
CA GLU A 198 35.45 40.75 23.08
C GLU A 198 34.16 41.40 22.57
N LEU A 199 33.23 40.60 22.03
CA LEU A 199 31.93 41.08 21.56
C LEU A 199 31.07 41.64 22.69
N ILE A 200 31.12 41.04 23.89
CA ILE A 200 30.40 41.55 25.07
C ILE A 200 30.95 42.91 25.48
N ILE A 201 32.28 43.07 25.51
CA ILE A 201 32.91 44.36 25.84
C ILE A 201 32.53 45.43 24.80
N GLU A 202 32.55 45.07 23.52
CA GLU A 202 32.16 45.97 22.44
C GLU A 202 30.68 46.36 22.51
N PHE A 203 29.80 45.41 22.82
CA PHE A 203 28.37 45.65 23.02
C PHE A 203 28.12 46.67 24.14
N GLU A 204 28.72 46.48 25.32
CA GLU A 204 28.53 47.40 26.45
C GLU A 204 29.05 48.82 26.13
N LYS A 205 30.21 48.92 25.47
CA LYS A 205 30.75 50.22 25.03
C LYS A 205 29.80 50.93 24.06
N LYS A 206 29.35 50.23 23.02
CA LYS A 206 28.43 50.78 22.00
C LYS A 206 27.05 51.09 22.59
N PHE A 207 26.61 50.34 23.59
CA PHE A 207 25.34 50.56 24.26
C PHE A 207 25.34 51.87 25.05
N LEU A 208 26.42 52.20 25.76
CA LEU A 208 26.59 53.49 26.43
C LEU A 208 26.58 54.67 25.43
N GLU A 209 27.21 54.49 24.26
CA GLU A 209 27.17 55.48 23.17
C GLU A 209 25.77 55.65 22.56
N TYR A 210 24.94 54.61 22.57
CA TYR A 210 23.53 54.67 22.15
C TYR A 210 22.66 55.36 23.21
N GLU A 211 22.81 55.02 24.49
CA GLU A 211 22.02 55.58 25.59
C GLU A 211 22.22 57.10 25.70
N SER A 212 23.47 57.55 25.60
CA SER A 212 23.82 58.98 25.61
C SER A 212 23.34 59.76 24.38
N ALA A 213 23.17 59.11 23.23
CA ALA A 213 22.61 59.73 22.02
C ALA A 213 21.07 59.81 22.10
N LYS A 214 20.43 58.74 22.58
CA LYS A 214 18.97 58.67 22.74
C LYS A 214 18.42 59.66 23.76
N SER A 215 19.13 59.91 24.86
CA SER A 215 18.74 60.94 25.82
C SER A 215 18.71 62.35 25.21
N LYS A 216 19.52 62.59 24.17
CA LYS A 216 19.57 63.88 23.46
C LYS A 216 18.48 64.02 22.40
N SER A 217 18.04 62.92 21.78
CA SER A 217 17.06 62.92 20.68
C SER A 217 15.59 63.02 21.09
N ILE A 218 15.26 62.85 22.39
CA ILE A 218 13.88 62.99 22.90
C ILE A 218 13.37 64.45 22.80
N ILE A 219 14.26 65.40 22.46
CA ILE A 219 14.02 66.83 22.47
C ILE A 219 14.04 67.36 21.01
N ILE A 220 12.88 67.30 20.34
CA ILE A 220 12.45 68.13 19.19
C ILE A 220 13.00 67.75 17.79
N ASP A 221 12.07 67.55 16.84
CA ASP A 221 12.29 67.61 15.39
C ASP A 221 12.05 69.05 14.92
N ILE A 222 13.12 69.82 14.70
CA ILE A 222 13.05 71.27 14.45
C ILE A 222 13.00 71.54 12.94
N SER A 223 11.94 72.22 12.50
CA SER A 223 11.75 72.59 11.08
C SER A 223 12.75 73.65 10.60
N PRO A 224 13.13 73.68 9.30
CA PRO A 224 14.08 74.67 8.77
C PRO A 224 13.50 76.09 8.75
N LEU A 225 14.26 77.07 9.26
CA LEU A 225 13.90 78.49 9.28
C LEU A 225 13.94 79.09 7.85
N LYS A 226 12.97 79.96 7.49
CA LYS A 226 12.93 80.67 6.18
C LYS A 226 12.96 82.19 6.38
N ILE A 227 13.68 82.91 5.52
CA ILE A 227 13.73 84.39 5.48
C ILE A 227 13.49 84.86 4.03
N GLU A 228 12.73 85.95 3.86
CA GLU A 228 12.45 86.54 2.54
C GLU A 228 13.63 87.38 2.04
N GLU A 229 13.87 87.39 0.73
CA GLU A 229 14.91 88.20 0.09
C GLU A 229 14.57 89.70 0.15
N PHE A 230 15.55 90.52 0.58
CA PHE A 230 15.38 91.97 0.70
C PHE A 230 16.29 92.72 -0.27
N SER A 231 15.72 93.63 -1.06
CA SER A 231 16.46 94.52 -1.97
C SER A 231 16.07 95.99 -1.76
N PHE A 232 17.07 96.87 -1.66
CA PHE A 232 16.87 98.30 -1.47
C PHE A 232 17.98 99.12 -2.14
N ASN A 233 17.65 99.98 -3.11
CA ASN A 233 18.64 100.83 -3.77
C ASN A 233 18.88 102.12 -2.95
N GLU A 234 19.79 102.01 -1.98
CA GLU A 234 20.07 103.07 -1.02
C GLU A 234 20.69 104.33 -1.65
N LYS A 235 21.50 104.16 -2.71
CA LYS A 235 22.11 105.30 -3.42
C LYS A 235 21.06 106.15 -4.12
N ALA A 236 20.16 105.52 -4.88
CA ALA A 236 19.08 106.20 -5.57
C ALA A 236 18.11 106.88 -4.58
N PHE A 237 17.85 106.24 -3.44
CA PHE A 237 17.03 106.83 -2.38
C PHE A 237 17.66 108.09 -1.78
N LEU A 238 18.96 108.06 -1.47
CA LEU A 238 19.66 109.23 -0.92
C LEU A 238 19.77 110.38 -1.94
N GLU A 239 19.87 110.08 -3.24
CA GLU A 239 19.81 111.08 -4.30
C GLU A 239 18.45 111.78 -4.34
N LEU A 240 17.36 111.02 -4.25
CA LEU A 240 16.00 111.57 -4.17
C LEU A 240 15.83 112.48 -2.95
N LEU A 241 16.32 112.12 -1.76
CA LEU A 241 16.23 112.99 -0.59
C LEU A 241 16.98 114.33 -0.78
N LYS A 242 18.11 114.32 -1.49
CA LYS A 242 18.97 115.49 -1.74
C LYS A 242 18.47 116.40 -2.86
N GLU A 243 17.51 115.95 -3.66
CA GLU A 243 16.98 116.75 -4.76
C GLU A 243 16.38 118.06 -4.22
N LYS A 244 16.88 119.20 -4.70
CA LYS A 244 16.39 120.54 -4.35
C LYS A 244 15.42 120.99 -5.44
N ILE A 245 14.16 121.13 -5.07
CA ILE A 245 13.16 121.74 -5.95
C ILE A 245 13.11 123.24 -5.63
N GLU A 246 13.44 124.10 -6.59
CA GLU A 246 13.48 125.54 -6.34
C GLU A 246 12.07 126.10 -6.04
N PRO A 247 11.88 126.81 -4.91
CA PRO A 247 10.61 127.45 -4.61
C PRO A 247 10.43 128.67 -5.52
N PRO A 248 9.21 128.93 -6.06
CA PRO A 248 8.97 130.13 -6.85
C PRO A 248 9.14 131.39 -5.99
N ILE A 249 9.85 132.41 -6.50
CA ILE A 249 10.00 133.71 -5.82
C ILE A 249 8.69 134.49 -6.02
N LEU A 250 7.96 134.71 -4.92
CA LEU A 250 6.63 135.33 -4.96
C LEU A 250 6.67 136.79 -4.48
N ASN A 251 6.31 137.72 -5.36
CA ASN A 251 6.06 139.13 -5.01
C ASN A 251 4.69 139.29 -4.31
N ASP A 252 4.42 140.45 -3.69
CA ASP A 252 3.22 140.63 -2.84
C ASP A 252 1.90 140.41 -3.61
N ARG A 253 1.91 140.59 -4.94
CA ARG A 253 0.80 140.22 -5.82
C ARG A 253 0.63 138.71 -5.95
N GLU A 254 1.71 137.96 -6.16
CA GLU A 254 1.66 136.50 -6.23
C GLU A 254 1.24 135.89 -4.88
N LYS A 255 1.63 136.49 -3.74
CA LYS A 255 1.09 136.12 -2.41
C LYS A 255 -0.41 136.35 -2.32
N PHE A 256 -0.89 137.47 -2.85
CA PHE A 256 -2.32 137.79 -2.90
C PHE A 256 -3.10 136.83 -3.81
N ILE A 257 -2.52 136.42 -4.95
CA ILE A 257 -3.10 135.40 -5.83
C ILE A 257 -3.20 134.04 -5.10
N ILE A 258 -2.19 133.65 -4.32
CA ILE A 258 -2.24 132.44 -3.49
C ILE A 258 -3.31 132.54 -2.41
N GLU A 259 -3.48 133.70 -1.79
CA GLU A 259 -4.52 133.91 -0.78
C GLU A 259 -5.93 133.79 -1.38
N ILE A 260 -6.16 134.38 -2.56
CA ILE A 260 -7.39 134.20 -3.34
C ILE A 260 -7.58 132.72 -3.74
N MET A 261 -6.52 132.04 -4.18
CA MET A 261 -6.57 130.63 -4.56
C MET A 261 -6.94 129.74 -3.36
N ASN A 262 -6.44 130.04 -2.17
CA ASN A 262 -6.77 129.30 -0.94
C ASN A 262 -8.20 129.55 -0.47
N GLN A 263 -8.74 130.76 -0.68
CA GLN A 263 -10.11 131.11 -0.28
C GLN A 263 -11.16 130.58 -1.26
N ASN A 264 -10.90 130.70 -2.58
CA ASN A 264 -11.88 130.42 -3.63
C ASN A 264 -11.60 129.12 -4.41
N GLY A 265 -10.48 128.45 -4.13
CA GLY A 265 -10.06 127.21 -4.77
C GLY A 265 -9.28 127.41 -6.08
N LYS A 266 -8.45 126.42 -6.42
CA LYS A 266 -7.56 126.41 -7.61
C LYS A 266 -8.28 126.72 -8.92
N LYS A 267 -9.52 126.23 -9.06
CA LYS A 267 -10.37 126.36 -10.26
C LYS A 267 -10.71 127.82 -10.60
N TYR A 268 -10.91 128.64 -9.57
CA TYR A 268 -11.29 130.05 -9.71
C TYR A 268 -10.21 130.87 -10.42
N ILE A 269 -8.92 130.59 -10.14
CA ILE A 269 -7.79 131.26 -10.79
C ILE A 269 -7.66 130.81 -12.25
N THR A 270 -7.92 129.53 -12.54
CA THR A 270 -7.91 128.99 -13.91
C THR A 270 -9.01 129.63 -14.79
N GLU A 271 -10.20 129.85 -14.24
CA GLU A 271 -11.32 130.50 -14.95
C GLU A 271 -11.03 131.99 -15.25
N ILE A 272 -10.40 132.71 -14.32
CA ILE A 272 -9.93 134.08 -14.56
C ILE A 272 -8.86 134.11 -15.66
N HIS A 273 -7.96 133.12 -15.66
CA HIS A 273 -6.94 132.98 -16.69
C HIS A 273 -7.58 132.83 -18.07
N GLU A 274 -8.55 131.92 -18.20
CA GLU A 274 -9.28 131.67 -19.45
C GLU A 274 -10.06 132.90 -19.95
N TYR A 275 -10.78 133.60 -19.07
CA TYR A 275 -11.60 134.75 -19.48
C TYR A 275 -10.79 135.89 -20.12
N PHE A 276 -9.65 136.26 -19.54
CA PHE A 276 -8.82 137.34 -20.09
C PHE A 276 -7.92 136.89 -21.24
N SER A 277 -7.79 135.58 -21.50
CA SER A 277 -7.01 135.03 -22.61
C SER A 277 -7.63 135.36 -23.98
N ASP A 278 -8.90 135.78 -24.01
CA ASP A 278 -9.58 136.26 -25.22
C ASP A 278 -9.40 137.78 -25.37
N ASP A 279 -8.72 138.20 -26.45
CA ASP A 279 -8.37 139.59 -26.76
C ASP A 279 -9.58 140.50 -27.02
N THR A 280 -10.76 139.92 -27.29
CA THR A 280 -11.99 140.71 -27.45
C THR A 280 -12.48 141.32 -26.13
N HIS A 281 -12.06 140.75 -24.99
CA HIS A 281 -12.41 141.25 -23.65
C HIS A 281 -11.38 142.29 -23.19
N THR A 282 -11.67 143.56 -23.48
CA THR A 282 -10.85 144.73 -23.08
C THR A 282 -11.34 145.42 -21.81
N THR A 283 -12.40 144.89 -21.18
CA THR A 283 -13.04 145.48 -20.00
C THR A 283 -13.27 144.41 -18.94
N CYS A 284 -12.90 144.68 -17.69
CA CYS A 284 -13.07 143.75 -16.58
C CYS A 284 -14.58 143.59 -16.24
N PRO A 285 -15.12 142.36 -16.16
CA PRO A 285 -16.54 142.13 -15.91
C PRO A 285 -16.98 142.47 -14.48
N PHE A 286 -16.02 142.59 -13.54
CA PHE A 286 -16.31 142.86 -12.13
C PHE A 286 -16.26 144.35 -11.79
N CYS A 287 -15.18 145.04 -12.18
CA CYS A 287 -15.01 146.47 -11.87
C CYS A 287 -15.33 147.41 -13.04
N MET A 288 -15.65 146.85 -14.22
CA MET A 288 -15.99 147.57 -15.46
C MET A 288 -14.90 148.53 -15.97
N GLN A 289 -13.68 148.44 -15.46
CA GLN A 289 -12.53 149.20 -15.96
C GLN A 289 -11.93 148.53 -17.19
N THR A 290 -11.49 149.33 -18.15
CA THR A 290 -10.72 148.86 -19.32
C THR A 290 -9.36 148.33 -18.86
N VAL A 291 -9.05 147.09 -19.23
CA VAL A 291 -7.78 146.43 -18.92
C VAL A 291 -6.91 146.46 -20.16
N ASN A 292 -5.75 147.10 -20.07
CA ASN A 292 -4.79 147.13 -21.18
C ASN A 292 -4.01 145.81 -21.26
N GLU A 293 -3.47 145.48 -22.44
CA GLU A 293 -2.69 144.25 -22.67
C GLU A 293 -1.52 144.09 -21.70
N LYS A 294 -0.84 145.20 -21.38
CA LYS A 294 0.28 145.20 -20.43
C LYS A 294 -0.10 144.71 -19.03
N CYS A 295 -1.34 144.96 -18.57
CA CYS A 295 -1.83 144.42 -17.32
C CYS A 295 -2.19 142.92 -17.43
N LYS A 296 -2.65 142.44 -18.60
CA LYS A 296 -2.98 141.03 -18.81
C LYS A 296 -1.72 140.15 -18.77
N GLU A 297 -0.66 140.52 -19.50
CA GLU A 297 0.59 139.75 -19.53
C GLU A 297 1.20 139.57 -18.13
N ILE A 298 1.21 140.63 -17.32
CA ILE A 298 1.77 140.59 -15.95
C ILE A 298 0.96 139.66 -15.04
N ILE A 299 -0.37 139.58 -15.21
CA ILE A 299 -1.23 138.69 -14.41
C ILE A 299 -1.01 137.22 -14.81
N PHE A 300 -0.87 136.93 -16.10
CA PHE A 300 -0.66 135.56 -16.59
C PHE A 300 0.69 134.99 -16.20
N GLU A 301 1.79 135.76 -16.34
CA GLU A 301 3.10 135.34 -15.86
C GLU A 301 3.11 135.02 -14.36
N SER A 302 2.29 135.73 -13.57
CA SER A 302 2.17 135.52 -12.13
C SER A 302 1.39 134.23 -11.79
N ILE A 303 0.43 133.82 -12.62
CA ILE A 303 -0.38 132.61 -12.42
C ILE A 303 0.40 131.34 -12.81
N GLU A 304 1.14 131.35 -13.92
CA GLU A 304 1.93 130.18 -14.36
C GLU A 304 3.05 129.81 -13.36
N LYS A 305 3.67 130.80 -12.70
CA LYS A 305 4.70 130.57 -11.67
C LYS A 305 4.21 129.81 -10.44
N ILE A 306 2.90 129.76 -10.19
CA ILE A 306 2.32 129.17 -8.96
C ILE A 306 2.01 127.66 -9.13
N LEU A 307 1.98 127.11 -10.35
CA LEU A 307 1.44 125.77 -10.68
C LEU A 307 2.51 124.71 -11.06
N ASN A 308 3.52 124.45 -10.22
CA ASN A 308 4.74 123.69 -10.57
C ASN A 308 4.59 122.13 -10.57
N GLU A 309 4.64 121.47 -11.74
CA GLU A 309 4.44 120.00 -11.97
C GLU A 309 5.54 119.09 -11.38
N ASN A 310 6.73 119.64 -11.14
CA ASN A 310 7.90 118.91 -10.61
C ASN A 310 7.71 118.40 -9.17
N VAL A 311 6.85 119.05 -8.38
CA VAL A 311 6.59 118.71 -6.98
C VAL A 311 5.84 117.38 -6.85
N GLU A 312 4.88 117.11 -7.73
CA GLU A 312 4.04 115.91 -7.68
C GLU A 312 4.79 114.63 -8.10
N ASN A 313 5.68 114.73 -9.10
CA ASN A 313 6.49 113.59 -9.55
C ASN A 313 7.50 113.15 -8.48
N HIS A 314 8.12 114.10 -7.79
CA HIS A 314 9.08 113.81 -6.72
C HIS A 314 8.43 113.07 -5.53
N GLN A 315 7.20 113.43 -5.16
CA GLN A 315 6.44 112.75 -4.12
C GLN A 315 6.14 111.27 -4.44
N LYS A 316 5.81 110.95 -5.70
CA LYS A 316 5.53 109.57 -6.13
C LYS A 316 6.78 108.69 -6.10
N GLU A 317 7.94 109.20 -6.51
CA GLU A 317 9.18 108.41 -6.46
C GLU A 317 9.63 108.11 -5.02
N LEU A 318 9.43 109.04 -4.07
CA LEU A 318 9.74 108.83 -2.66
C LEU A 318 8.92 107.70 -2.02
N GLN A 319 7.62 107.61 -2.32
CA GLN A 319 6.74 106.58 -1.75
C GLN A 319 7.10 105.15 -2.18
N LYS A 320 7.76 104.95 -3.33
CA LYS A 320 8.21 103.62 -3.78
C LYS A 320 9.25 102.98 -2.85
N TYR A 321 9.92 103.76 -2.02
CA TYR A 321 10.96 103.29 -1.10
C TYR A 321 10.41 102.91 0.28
N THR A 322 9.11 103.10 0.54
CA THR A 322 8.49 102.68 1.80
C THR A 322 8.54 101.15 1.93
N ARG A 323 8.95 100.64 3.09
CA ARG A 323 9.06 99.20 3.38
C ARG A 323 8.36 98.85 4.69
N LYS A 324 7.88 97.60 4.82
CA LYS A 324 7.32 97.07 6.06
C LYS A 324 8.41 96.34 6.85
N GLU A 325 8.27 96.34 8.17
CA GLU A 325 9.13 95.58 9.08
C GLU A 325 8.98 94.06 8.85
N ILE A 326 10.07 93.32 9.06
CA ILE A 326 10.11 91.86 8.96
C ILE A 326 9.86 91.27 10.35
N ASN A 327 8.94 90.31 10.46
CA ASN A 327 8.68 89.59 11.70
C ASN A 327 9.02 88.10 11.55
N ILE A 328 9.85 87.56 12.45
CA ILE A 328 10.26 86.15 12.46
C ILE A 328 9.92 85.56 13.82
N ASP A 329 9.15 84.47 13.84
CA ASP A 329 8.84 83.74 15.07
C ASP A 329 9.99 82.79 15.44
N PHE A 330 10.60 83.05 16.60
CA PHE A 330 11.71 82.26 17.13
C PHE A 330 11.31 81.23 18.21
N THR A 331 10.02 81.05 18.50
CA THR A 331 9.53 80.22 19.61
C THR A 331 10.01 78.77 19.58
N GLN A 332 10.14 78.18 18.38
CA GLN A 332 10.54 76.77 18.19
C GLN A 332 12.05 76.53 18.35
N TYR A 333 12.88 77.58 18.46
CA TYR A 333 14.35 77.48 18.47
C TYR A 333 14.96 77.78 19.85
N SER A 334 14.17 77.69 20.92
CA SER A 334 14.54 78.05 22.29
C SER A 334 15.82 77.36 22.80
N SER A 335 16.11 76.15 22.31
CA SER A 335 17.33 75.38 22.60
C SER A 335 18.63 76.05 22.12
N PHE A 336 18.56 77.05 21.23
CA PHE A 336 19.69 77.82 20.70
C PHE A 336 19.68 79.27 21.21
N SER A 337 19.40 79.47 22.50
CA SER A 337 19.14 80.78 23.13
C SER A 337 20.13 81.88 22.73
N ASP A 338 21.42 81.59 22.70
CA ASP A 338 22.46 82.59 22.41
C ASP A 338 22.43 83.10 20.97
N LEU A 339 22.14 82.22 20.00
CA LEU A 339 22.02 82.60 18.59
C LEU A 339 20.66 83.22 18.29
N VAL A 340 19.60 82.72 18.92
CA VAL A 340 18.26 83.31 18.82
C VAL A 340 18.25 84.75 19.32
N ASN A 341 18.91 85.03 20.45
CA ASN A 341 19.02 86.39 20.97
C ASN A 341 19.79 87.31 20.02
N LYS A 342 20.88 86.82 19.40
CA LYS A 342 21.62 87.58 18.38
C LYS A 342 20.80 87.82 17.11
N CYS A 343 19.99 86.84 16.69
CA CYS A 343 19.06 87.01 15.56
C CYS A 343 18.02 88.10 15.85
N LYS A 344 17.43 88.09 17.06
CA LYS A 344 16.47 89.12 17.49
C LYS A 344 17.10 90.50 17.51
N GLU A 345 18.27 90.65 18.12
CA GLU A 345 19.01 91.92 18.16
C GLU A 345 19.30 92.47 16.76
N LYS A 346 19.76 91.63 15.83
CA LYS A 346 20.02 92.04 14.44
C LYS A 346 18.73 92.34 13.66
N LEU A 347 17.64 91.64 13.95
CA LEU A 347 16.33 91.89 13.34
C LEU A 347 15.76 93.24 13.80
N ASP A 348 15.88 93.54 15.09
CA ASP A 348 15.44 94.81 15.67
C ASP A 348 16.23 95.98 15.06
N ILE A 349 17.57 95.87 14.98
CA ILE A 349 18.43 96.88 14.33
C ILE A 349 18.02 97.11 12.86
N PHE A 350 17.66 96.06 12.14
CA PHE A 350 17.22 96.15 10.76
C PHE A 350 15.85 96.83 10.64
N ASN A 351 14.88 96.45 11.47
CA ASN A 351 13.53 97.03 11.48
C ASN A 351 13.54 98.50 11.95
N GLU A 352 14.33 98.86 12.97
CA GLU A 352 14.55 100.25 13.38
C GLU A 352 15.08 101.11 12.23
N THR A 353 15.95 100.52 11.38
CA THR A 353 16.46 101.20 10.19
C THR A 353 15.37 101.41 9.14
N ILE A 354 14.47 100.44 8.94
CA ILE A 354 13.30 100.59 8.06
C ILE A 354 12.37 101.70 8.57
N ILE A 355 12.08 101.73 9.87
CA ILE A 355 11.25 102.76 10.50
C ILE A 355 11.87 104.15 10.27
N LEU A 356 13.19 104.25 10.45
CA LEU A 356 13.91 105.50 10.24
C LEU A 356 13.84 105.96 8.78
N ILE A 357 14.03 105.04 7.81
CA ILE A 357 13.89 105.34 6.37
C ILE A 357 12.49 105.85 6.07
N ASN A 358 11.44 105.17 6.53
CA ASN A 358 10.06 105.59 6.33
C ASN A 358 9.80 106.99 6.93
N LYS A 359 10.37 107.29 8.11
CA LYS A 359 10.28 108.63 8.72
C LYS A 359 10.95 109.71 7.86
N TYR A 360 12.08 109.42 7.22
CA TYR A 360 12.74 110.36 6.31
C TYR A 360 11.96 110.56 5.01
N ILE A 361 11.31 109.51 4.50
CA ILE A 361 10.36 109.60 3.38
C ILE A 361 9.25 110.59 3.75
N ASP A 362 8.61 110.42 4.91
CA ASP A 362 7.52 111.30 5.37
C ASP A 362 8.00 112.73 5.61
N THR A 363 9.22 112.91 6.12
CA THR A 363 9.80 114.24 6.34
C THR A 363 10.03 114.96 5.01
N LYS A 364 10.63 114.29 4.01
CA LYS A 364 10.84 114.86 2.67
C LYS A 364 9.49 115.15 1.98
N PHE A 365 8.53 114.25 2.14
CA PHE A 365 7.19 114.38 1.57
C PHE A 365 6.47 115.64 2.04
N ASN A 366 6.68 116.04 3.30
CA ASN A 366 6.07 117.23 3.90
C ASN A 366 6.89 118.53 3.70
N SER A 367 8.16 118.46 3.27
CA SER A 367 9.04 119.62 3.06
C SER A 367 9.80 119.53 1.72
N ILE A 368 9.07 119.38 0.63
CA ILE A 368 9.57 118.94 -0.68
C ILE A 368 10.65 119.87 -1.28
N TYR A 369 10.51 121.18 -1.07
CA TYR A 369 11.43 122.18 -1.61
C TYR A 369 12.82 122.17 -0.96
N ASN A 370 12.93 121.57 0.23
CA ASN A 370 14.19 121.54 0.97
C ASN A 370 14.92 120.22 0.72
N PRO A 371 16.20 120.25 0.30
CA PRO A 371 17.02 119.05 0.21
C PRO A 371 17.30 118.49 1.61
N LEU A 372 17.13 117.18 1.78
CA LEU A 372 17.46 116.48 3.02
C LEU A 372 18.78 115.74 2.82
N TYR A 373 19.78 116.15 3.60
CA TYR A 373 21.06 115.47 3.65
C TYR A 373 21.02 114.47 4.80
N VAL A 374 21.01 113.18 4.43
CA VAL A 374 21.06 112.08 5.39
C VAL A 374 22.32 111.25 5.10
N GLU A 375 22.94 110.76 6.17
CA GLU A 375 24.01 109.79 6.06
C GLU A 375 23.48 108.44 5.58
N ASN A 376 24.39 107.58 5.11
CA ASN A 376 24.04 106.27 4.58
C ASN A 376 23.46 105.38 5.71
N PHE A 377 22.25 104.80 5.53
CA PHE A 377 21.63 103.95 6.55
C PHE A 377 22.30 102.57 6.63
N ASN A 378 23.04 102.21 5.58
CA ASN A 378 23.71 100.93 5.34
C ASN A 378 22.74 99.75 5.49
N ILE A 379 21.50 99.90 5.02
CA ILE A 379 20.43 98.94 5.27
C ILE A 379 20.74 97.55 4.67
N ILE A 380 21.38 97.48 3.51
CA ILE A 380 21.81 96.21 2.90
C ILE A 380 22.85 95.50 3.80
N SER A 381 23.77 96.25 4.40
CA SER A 381 24.78 95.66 5.29
C SER A 381 24.17 95.11 6.58
N LYS A 382 23.16 95.79 7.12
CA LYS A 382 22.42 95.35 8.31
C LYS A 382 21.57 94.10 8.00
N TYR A 383 20.93 94.06 6.83
CA TYR A 383 20.23 92.87 6.33
C TYR A 383 21.20 91.69 6.16
N ASN A 384 22.34 91.89 5.51
CA ASN A 384 23.35 90.83 5.34
C ASN A 384 23.88 90.32 6.69
N SER A 385 24.05 91.21 7.68
CA SER A 385 24.45 90.83 9.04
C SER A 385 23.38 89.98 9.73
N LEU A 386 22.09 90.28 9.54
CA LEU A 386 20.98 89.46 10.03
C LEU A 386 20.98 88.08 9.35
N VAL A 387 21.11 88.04 8.02
CA VAL A 387 21.17 86.80 7.23
C VAL A 387 22.32 85.91 7.68
N GLU A 388 23.51 86.47 7.93
CA GLU A 388 24.68 85.69 8.37
C GLU A 388 24.45 84.97 9.70
N VAL A 389 23.82 85.64 10.67
CA VAL A 389 23.51 85.04 11.97
C VAL A 389 22.39 84.00 11.83
N ILE A 390 21.41 84.25 10.96
CA ILE A 390 20.36 83.28 10.64
C ILE A 390 20.92 82.02 9.97
N GLU A 391 21.85 82.15 9.01
CA GLU A 391 22.50 81.00 8.36
C GLU A 391 23.35 80.18 9.36
N LYS A 392 24.02 80.85 10.30
CA LYS A 392 24.71 80.15 11.42
C LYS A 392 23.73 79.37 12.29
N LEU A 393 22.54 79.90 12.55
CA LEU A 393 21.49 79.20 13.29
C LEU A 393 20.98 77.98 12.49
N LYS A 394 20.73 78.11 11.18
CA LYS A 394 20.31 76.99 10.30
C LYS A 394 21.33 75.85 10.32
N LYS A 395 22.62 76.15 10.15
CA LYS A 395 23.68 75.14 10.13
C LYS A 395 23.78 74.35 11.45
N ASN A 396 23.54 75.01 12.58
CA ASN A 396 23.52 74.34 13.89
C ASN A 396 22.28 73.45 14.07
N ILE A 397 21.13 73.83 13.52
CA ILE A 397 19.93 73.00 13.49
C ILE A 397 20.15 71.74 12.63
N GLU A 398 20.75 71.89 11.44
CA GLU A 398 21.10 70.77 10.56
C GLU A 398 22.07 69.78 11.23
N GLY A 399 23.16 70.28 11.83
CA GLY A 399 24.10 69.42 12.55
C GLY A 399 23.50 68.72 13.78
N PHE A 400 22.50 69.33 14.42
CA PHE A 400 21.74 68.69 15.49
C PHE A 400 20.84 67.56 14.96
N ASN A 401 20.12 67.79 13.86
CA ASN A 401 19.24 66.79 13.23
C ASN A 401 20.01 65.59 12.62
N GLU A 402 21.21 65.80 12.08
CA GLU A 402 22.11 64.71 11.62
C GLU A 402 22.54 63.78 12.77
N SER A 403 22.71 64.32 13.99
CA SER A 403 23.08 63.51 15.16
C SER A 403 21.95 62.59 15.62
N ILE A 404 20.70 62.90 15.25
CA ILE A 404 19.49 62.12 15.55
C ILE A 404 19.27 60.99 14.53
N THR A 405 19.58 61.23 13.26
CA THR A 405 19.44 60.22 12.18
C THR A 405 20.40 59.03 12.33
N ASN A 406 21.46 59.15 13.14
CA ASN A 406 22.45 58.10 13.39
C ASN A 406 22.07 57.14 14.56
N ILE A 407 20.84 57.19 15.08
CA ILE A 407 20.37 56.29 16.14
C ILE A 407 19.98 54.92 15.57
N ASP A 408 19.33 54.87 14.41
CA ASP A 408 18.89 53.63 13.79
C ASP A 408 20.06 52.74 13.35
N SER A 409 21.15 53.35 12.88
CA SER A 409 22.40 52.66 12.55
C SER A 409 23.04 52.02 13.79
N LYS A 410 23.06 52.72 14.93
CA LYS A 410 23.55 52.20 16.22
C LYS A 410 22.68 51.07 16.75
N VAL A 411 21.36 51.15 16.60
CA VAL A 411 20.43 50.06 16.95
C VAL A 411 20.70 48.82 16.09
N SER A 412 20.93 49.00 14.79
CA SER A 412 21.29 47.90 13.88
C SER A 412 22.62 47.24 14.27
N GLU A 413 23.65 48.04 14.61
CA GLU A 413 24.95 47.57 15.07
C GLU A 413 24.85 46.79 16.39
N LEU A 414 24.09 47.30 17.37
CA LEU A 414 23.84 46.62 18.65
C LEU A 414 23.06 45.31 18.47
N ASN A 415 22.07 45.28 17.56
CA ASN A 415 21.35 44.05 17.24
C ASN A 415 22.28 43.00 16.61
N LYS A 416 23.19 43.42 15.73
CA LYS A 416 24.19 42.53 15.14
C LYS A 416 25.11 41.94 16.20
N LEU A 417 25.69 42.79 17.07
CA LEU A 417 26.55 42.34 18.17
C LEU A 417 25.80 41.40 19.13
N ASN A 418 24.55 41.70 19.46
CA ASN A 418 23.72 40.82 20.29
C ASN A 418 23.51 39.45 19.64
N ASN A 419 23.24 39.40 18.32
CA ASN A 419 23.09 38.15 17.58
C ASN A 419 24.41 37.35 17.53
N ASP A 420 25.54 38.01 17.35
CA ASP A 420 26.87 37.40 17.29
C ASP A 420 27.27 36.79 18.65
N ILE A 421 27.01 37.47 19.77
CA ILE A 421 27.22 36.91 21.12
C ILE A 421 26.31 35.69 21.34
N THR A 422 25.06 35.80 20.88
CA THR A 422 24.05 34.75 21.07
C THR A 422 24.39 33.48 20.28
N TYR A 423 25.07 33.58 19.14
CA TYR A 423 25.59 32.42 18.42
C TYR A 423 26.47 31.55 19.33
N TYR A 424 27.44 32.14 20.03
CA TYR A 424 28.31 31.41 20.95
C TYR A 424 27.54 30.85 22.15
N ASP A 425 26.51 31.54 22.64
CA ASP A 425 25.67 31.09 23.76
C ASP A 425 24.90 29.77 23.46
N ILE A 426 24.65 29.46 22.18
CA ILE A 426 23.81 28.32 21.78
C ILE A 426 24.52 27.27 20.91
N ILE A 427 25.62 27.59 20.23
CA ILE A 427 26.18 26.75 19.15
C ILE A 427 26.59 25.35 19.62
N GLU A 428 27.15 25.21 20.82
CA GLU A 428 27.54 23.91 21.37
C GLU A 428 26.32 23.01 21.62
N ASN A 429 25.29 23.55 22.27
CA ASN A 429 24.03 22.82 22.51
C ASN A 429 23.29 22.54 21.20
N PHE A 430 23.37 23.43 20.22
CA PHE A 430 22.77 23.24 18.90
C PHE A 430 23.45 22.10 18.12
N ASN A 431 24.78 22.00 18.17
CA ASN A 431 25.50 20.89 17.57
C ASN A 431 25.12 19.54 18.21
N LYS A 432 25.04 19.50 19.56
CA LYS A 432 24.57 18.31 20.29
C LYS A 432 23.12 17.97 19.99
N TYR A 433 22.24 18.97 19.85
CA TYR A 433 20.85 18.77 19.40
C TYR A 433 20.80 18.09 18.03
N LYS A 434 21.57 18.60 17.06
CA LYS A 434 21.62 18.04 15.70
C LYS A 434 22.16 16.61 15.67
N GLU A 435 23.20 16.34 16.46
CA GLU A 435 23.77 15.00 16.62
C GLU A 435 22.75 14.03 17.21
N GLN A 436 22.09 14.37 18.33
CA GLN A 436 21.07 13.50 18.92
C GLN A 436 19.84 13.34 18.04
N LEU A 437 19.49 14.35 17.23
CA LEU A 437 18.40 14.23 16.26
C LEU A 437 18.73 13.19 15.20
N SER A 438 19.97 13.18 14.68
CA SER A 438 20.46 12.15 13.76
C SER A 438 20.41 10.76 14.39
N PHE A 439 20.92 10.59 15.61
CA PHE A 439 20.88 9.28 16.28
C PHE A 439 19.46 8.82 16.57
N LYS A 440 18.56 9.72 16.96
CA LYS A 440 17.14 9.41 17.14
C LYS A 440 16.53 8.86 15.85
N GLU A 441 16.77 9.54 14.72
CA GLU A 441 16.27 9.12 13.41
C GLU A 441 16.81 7.74 13.00
N GLU A 442 18.09 7.46 13.27
CA GLU A 442 18.70 6.13 13.03
C GLU A 442 18.05 5.03 13.88
N GLU A 443 17.86 5.26 15.17
CA GLU A 443 17.26 4.28 16.08
C GLU A 443 15.76 4.07 15.81
N GLU A 444 15.02 5.13 15.44
CA GLU A 444 13.62 5.02 15.00
C GLU A 444 13.51 4.26 13.67
N LYS A 445 14.46 4.47 12.74
CA LYS A 445 14.51 3.70 11.49
C LYS A 445 14.72 2.20 11.76
N LYS A 446 15.68 1.84 12.62
CA LYS A 446 15.90 0.44 13.05
C LYS A 446 14.65 -0.16 13.68
N TYR A 447 13.98 0.59 14.58
CA TYR A 447 12.73 0.16 15.18
C TYR A 447 11.63 -0.10 14.15
N ASN A 448 11.46 0.78 13.17
CA ASN A 448 10.46 0.63 12.12
C ASN A 448 10.74 -0.57 11.21
N GLU A 449 12.00 -0.84 10.89
CA GLU A 449 12.43 -2.03 10.14
C GLU A 449 12.09 -3.32 10.91
N LEU A 450 12.47 -3.41 12.19
CA LEU A 450 12.13 -4.53 13.07
C LEU A 450 10.61 -4.69 13.23
N PHE A 451 9.88 -3.58 13.37
CA PHE A 451 8.42 -3.61 13.50
C PHE A 451 7.78 -4.16 12.22
N SER A 452 8.23 -3.73 11.04
CA SER A 452 7.75 -4.26 9.76
C SER A 452 8.01 -5.77 9.60
N GLU A 453 9.17 -6.26 10.04
CA GLU A 453 9.46 -7.70 10.04
C GLU A 453 8.55 -8.47 11.02
N LEU A 454 8.32 -7.91 12.22
CA LEU A 454 7.40 -8.48 13.21
C LEU A 454 5.98 -8.58 12.66
N THR A 455 5.45 -7.54 11.99
CA THR A 455 4.12 -7.60 11.37
C THR A 455 4.04 -8.72 10.34
N LYS A 456 5.06 -8.85 9.49
CA LYS A 456 5.14 -9.90 8.47
C LYS A 456 5.16 -11.30 9.07
N TYR A 457 5.95 -11.53 10.12
CA TYR A 457 5.99 -12.83 10.81
C TYR A 457 4.67 -13.15 11.53
N ASN A 458 4.03 -12.16 12.16
CA ASN A 458 2.71 -12.34 12.79
C ASN A 458 1.63 -12.69 11.77
N GLU A 459 1.64 -12.06 10.59
CA GLU A 459 0.71 -12.40 9.50
C GLU A 459 0.94 -13.84 8.99
N GLN A 460 2.20 -14.24 8.81
CA GLN A 460 2.56 -15.60 8.43
C GLN A 460 2.11 -16.63 9.49
N GLN A 461 2.38 -16.36 10.77
CA GLN A 461 1.93 -17.23 11.86
C GLN A 461 0.40 -17.39 11.87
N LYS A 462 -0.34 -16.29 11.75
CA LYS A 462 -1.81 -16.32 11.70
C LYS A 462 -2.33 -17.17 10.54
N LEU A 463 -1.67 -17.12 9.39
CA LEU A 463 -2.03 -17.93 8.22
C LEU A 463 -1.81 -19.42 8.49
N LEU A 464 -0.67 -19.80 9.06
CA LEU A 464 -0.36 -21.19 9.43
C LEU A 464 -1.29 -21.72 10.53
N GLU A 465 -1.62 -20.89 11.53
CA GLU A 465 -2.59 -21.25 12.58
C GLU A 465 -4.00 -21.49 12.03
N ASN A 466 -4.44 -20.68 11.05
CA ASN A 466 -5.70 -20.91 10.36
C ASN A 466 -5.70 -22.21 9.57
N GLN A 467 -4.59 -22.55 8.90
CA GLN A 467 -4.44 -23.85 8.24
C GLN A 467 -4.54 -25.01 9.25
N LYS A 468 -3.95 -24.87 10.44
CA LYS A 468 -4.06 -25.87 11.53
C LYS A 468 -5.51 -26.06 12.01
N ARG A 469 -6.31 -24.99 12.07
CA ARG A 469 -7.75 -25.08 12.38
C ARG A 469 -8.52 -25.88 11.33
N ASN A 470 -8.19 -25.73 10.05
CA ASN A 470 -8.83 -26.48 8.96
C ASN A 470 -8.55 -28.00 9.08
N ILE A 471 -7.37 -28.39 9.59
CA ILE A 471 -7.05 -29.80 9.86
C ILE A 471 -7.98 -30.39 10.93
N LYS A 472 -8.33 -29.62 11.97
CA LYS A 472 -9.28 -30.06 13.00
C LYS A 472 -10.68 -30.34 12.40
N ILE A 473 -11.17 -29.45 11.54
CA ILE A 473 -12.46 -29.62 10.85
C ILE A 473 -12.42 -30.85 9.93
N ALA A 474 -11.30 -31.08 9.24
CA ALA A 474 -11.11 -32.27 8.42
C ALA A 474 -11.21 -33.56 9.25
N ILE A 475 -10.65 -33.58 10.46
CA ILE A 475 -10.72 -34.75 11.34
C ILE A 475 -12.14 -35.04 11.81
N ASP A 476 -12.92 -34.02 12.13
CA ASP A 476 -14.33 -34.20 12.48
C ASP A 476 -15.11 -34.83 11.31
N SER A 477 -14.82 -34.42 10.07
CA SER A 477 -15.40 -35.02 8.86
C SER A 477 -14.94 -36.47 8.64
N ILE A 478 -13.67 -36.78 8.90
CA ILE A 478 -13.15 -38.14 8.85
C ILE A 478 -13.86 -39.02 9.88
N ASN A 479 -13.98 -38.55 11.13
CA ASN A 479 -14.64 -39.29 12.20
C ASN A 479 -16.13 -39.55 11.89
N LYS A 480 -16.82 -38.60 11.25
CA LYS A 480 -18.19 -38.83 10.74
C LYS A 480 -18.21 -39.92 9.65
N GLY A 481 -17.24 -39.92 8.74
CA GLY A 481 -17.09 -40.97 7.73
C GLY A 481 -16.81 -42.34 8.33
N LEU A 482 -15.90 -42.42 9.30
CA LEU A 482 -15.58 -43.66 10.01
C LEU A 482 -16.80 -44.18 10.78
N ALA A 483 -17.51 -43.30 11.51
CA ALA A 483 -18.74 -43.66 12.19
C ALA A 483 -19.81 -44.21 11.23
N TYR A 484 -19.88 -43.65 10.02
CA TYR A 484 -20.77 -44.13 8.97
C TYR A 484 -20.37 -45.52 8.45
N ILE A 485 -19.08 -45.73 8.13
CA ILE A 485 -18.56 -47.02 7.64
C ILE A 485 -18.75 -48.13 8.69
N PHE A 486 -18.42 -47.84 9.94
CA PHE A 486 -18.43 -48.83 11.02
C PHE A 486 -19.77 -48.93 11.76
N TYR A 487 -20.74 -48.08 11.42
CA TYR A 487 -22.01 -47.93 12.13
C TYR A 487 -21.82 -47.78 13.65
N SER A 488 -20.77 -47.06 14.05
CA SER A 488 -20.39 -46.88 15.45
C SER A 488 -19.43 -45.70 15.62
N ASN A 489 -19.74 -44.81 16.56
CA ASN A 489 -18.88 -43.67 16.90
C ASN A 489 -17.61 -44.07 17.66
N ASN A 490 -17.59 -45.28 18.25
CA ASN A 490 -16.51 -45.71 19.13
C ASN A 490 -15.62 -46.78 18.50
N ARG A 491 -16.05 -47.42 17.40
CA ARG A 491 -15.30 -48.53 16.78
C ARG A 491 -13.95 -48.09 16.26
N LEU A 492 -13.87 -46.96 15.55
CA LEU A 492 -12.63 -46.36 15.10
C LEU A 492 -12.80 -44.84 14.95
N TYR A 493 -11.97 -44.05 15.62
CA TYR A 493 -11.97 -42.59 15.49
C TYR A 493 -10.59 -42.00 15.79
N ILE A 494 -10.37 -40.76 15.37
CA ILE A 494 -9.15 -40.00 15.57
C ILE A 494 -9.40 -38.94 16.65
N GLU A 495 -8.63 -38.99 17.73
CA GLU A 495 -8.69 -38.03 18.82
C GLU A 495 -7.50 -37.05 18.74
N ASN A 496 -7.76 -35.76 18.92
CA ASN A 496 -6.71 -34.75 19.08
C ASN A 496 -6.43 -34.55 20.58
N THR A 497 -5.24 -34.95 21.03
CA THR A 497 -4.74 -34.68 22.39
C THR A 497 -3.34 -34.09 22.31
N ASN A 498 -3.10 -32.97 23.00
CA ASN A 498 -1.82 -32.24 23.02
C ASN A 498 -1.24 -31.97 21.62
N GLU A 499 -2.11 -31.56 20.68
CA GLU A 499 -1.77 -31.29 19.27
C GLU A 499 -1.24 -32.50 18.47
N LYS A 500 -1.42 -33.71 19.01
CA LYS A 500 -1.14 -34.99 18.34
C LYS A 500 -2.45 -35.72 18.08
N TYR A 501 -2.49 -36.46 16.97
CA TYR A 501 -3.67 -37.19 16.53
C TYR A 501 -3.51 -38.69 16.78
N TYR A 502 -4.33 -39.24 17.67
CA TYR A 502 -4.26 -40.64 18.08
C TYR A 502 -5.44 -41.43 17.52
N ILE A 503 -5.15 -42.64 17.07
CA ILE A 503 -6.19 -43.61 16.68
C ILE A 503 -6.78 -44.25 17.95
N LYS A 504 -8.10 -44.21 18.04
CA LYS A 504 -8.88 -44.91 19.06
C LYS A 504 -9.68 -46.02 18.40
N SER A 505 -9.54 -47.24 18.88
CA SER A 505 -10.39 -48.38 18.52
C SER A 505 -11.14 -48.85 19.76
N ASN A 506 -12.47 -48.92 19.68
CA ASN A 506 -13.35 -49.21 20.82
C ASN A 506 -13.04 -48.36 22.06
N GLY A 507 -12.68 -47.08 21.87
CA GLY A 507 -12.30 -46.14 22.93
C GLY A 507 -10.87 -46.26 23.46
N ASN A 508 -10.10 -47.29 23.05
CA ASN A 508 -8.72 -47.51 23.49
C ASN A 508 -7.73 -46.96 22.47
N SER A 509 -6.62 -46.39 22.94
CA SER A 509 -5.51 -45.97 22.05
C SER A 509 -4.85 -47.19 21.41
N VAL A 510 -4.77 -47.21 20.08
CA VAL A 510 -4.16 -48.32 19.33
C VAL A 510 -2.92 -47.83 18.59
N LYS A 511 -1.87 -48.66 18.58
CA LYS A 511 -0.67 -48.40 17.78
C LYS A 511 -1.03 -48.51 16.30
N PRO A 512 -0.54 -47.63 15.41
CA PRO A 512 -1.02 -47.68 14.04
C PRO A 512 -0.53 -48.95 13.31
N GLY A 513 0.55 -49.60 13.75
CA GLY A 513 0.94 -50.95 13.28
C GLY A 513 0.02 -52.08 13.75
N ASN A 514 -0.90 -51.81 14.69
CA ASN A 514 -1.86 -52.78 15.23
C ASN A 514 -3.29 -52.58 14.69
N ILE A 515 -3.52 -51.59 13.82
CA ILE A 515 -4.81 -51.48 13.12
C ILE A 515 -4.82 -52.45 11.96
N SER A 516 -5.98 -53.04 11.68
CA SER A 516 -6.11 -53.93 10.54
C SER A 516 -5.89 -53.18 9.21
N VAL A 517 -5.47 -53.91 8.18
CA VAL A 517 -5.33 -53.35 6.82
C VAL A 517 -6.65 -52.68 6.38
N GLY A 518 -7.79 -53.28 6.71
CA GLY A 518 -9.09 -52.71 6.37
C GLY A 518 -9.44 -51.42 7.11
N GLU A 519 -9.10 -51.30 8.40
CA GLU A 519 -9.26 -50.05 9.14
C GLU A 519 -8.38 -48.92 8.58
N ARG A 520 -7.15 -49.25 8.17
CA ARG A 520 -6.26 -48.31 7.49
C ARG A 520 -6.88 -47.82 6.17
N ASN A 521 -7.44 -48.73 5.38
CA ASN A 521 -8.11 -48.40 4.12
C ASN A 521 -9.35 -47.51 4.35
N ALA A 522 -10.16 -47.81 5.37
CA ALA A 522 -11.32 -47.00 5.75
C ALA A 522 -10.92 -45.57 6.13
N ILE A 523 -9.87 -45.40 6.94
CA ILE A 523 -9.31 -44.07 7.26
C ILE A 523 -8.86 -43.35 5.99
N ALA A 524 -8.17 -44.05 5.09
CA ALA A 524 -7.65 -43.45 3.86
C ALA A 524 -8.77 -42.96 2.95
N LEU A 525 -9.85 -43.74 2.85
CA LEU A 525 -11.01 -43.41 2.05
C LEU A 525 -11.76 -42.20 2.62
N CYS A 526 -11.97 -42.14 3.94
CA CYS A 526 -12.57 -40.97 4.58
C CYS A 526 -11.68 -39.72 4.41
N TYR A 527 -10.37 -39.89 4.53
CA TYR A 527 -9.43 -38.81 4.29
C TYR A 527 -9.46 -38.34 2.84
N PHE A 528 -9.51 -39.25 1.86
CA PHE A 528 -9.62 -38.94 0.43
C PHE A 528 -10.77 -38.01 0.11
N PHE A 529 -11.99 -38.34 0.55
CA PHE A 529 -13.14 -37.46 0.31
C PHE A 529 -13.07 -36.16 1.10
N THR A 530 -12.49 -36.18 2.30
CA THR A 530 -12.31 -34.97 3.10
C THR A 530 -11.29 -34.02 2.47
N GLU A 531 -10.19 -34.56 1.93
CA GLU A 531 -9.12 -33.80 1.27
C GLU A 531 -9.67 -33.04 0.05
N ILE A 532 -10.51 -33.68 -0.76
CA ILE A 532 -11.18 -33.06 -1.92
C ILE A 532 -11.99 -31.81 -1.52
N LEU A 533 -12.55 -31.80 -0.31
CA LEU A 533 -13.40 -30.75 0.22
C LEU A 533 -12.65 -29.71 1.07
N LYS A 534 -11.35 -29.91 1.34
CA LYS A 534 -10.55 -28.97 2.14
C LYS A 534 -10.56 -27.57 1.53
N ASN A 535 -10.63 -26.55 2.39
CA ASN A 535 -10.56 -25.13 2.03
C ASN A 535 -11.66 -24.64 1.05
N LYS A 536 -12.75 -25.39 0.87
CA LYS A 536 -13.90 -24.98 0.03
C LYS A 536 -15.07 -24.52 0.92
N ASN A 537 -15.74 -23.45 0.50
CA ASN A 537 -16.94 -22.96 1.18
C ASN A 537 -18.07 -24.00 1.05
N GLU A 538 -19.00 -24.05 2.02
CA GLU A 538 -20.13 -25.01 2.02
C GLU A 538 -20.92 -24.99 0.69
N ASN A 539 -21.08 -23.81 0.08
CA ASN A 539 -21.79 -23.63 -1.19
C ASN A 539 -21.01 -24.08 -2.44
N GLU A 540 -19.70 -24.33 -2.31
CA GLU A 540 -18.81 -24.71 -3.42
C GLU A 540 -18.28 -26.15 -3.29
N MET A 541 -18.57 -26.82 -2.16
CA MET A 541 -18.05 -28.14 -1.83
C MET A 541 -18.23 -29.16 -2.95
N TYR A 542 -19.42 -29.21 -3.58
CA TYR A 542 -19.75 -30.20 -4.62
C TYR A 542 -20.02 -29.60 -6.01
N ASN A 543 -19.97 -28.27 -6.15
CA ASN A 543 -20.39 -27.56 -7.37
C ASN A 543 -19.27 -27.37 -8.39
N GLN A 544 -18.17 -28.08 -8.23
CA GLN A 544 -17.03 -28.01 -9.14
C GLN A 544 -16.92 -29.29 -9.96
N GLU A 545 -16.54 -29.13 -11.22
CA GLU A 545 -16.24 -30.23 -12.12
C GLU A 545 -15.02 -31.03 -11.62
N ARG A 546 -15.19 -32.34 -11.43
CA ARG A 546 -14.14 -33.25 -10.91
C ARG A 546 -14.05 -34.57 -11.66
N LEU A 547 -12.87 -35.18 -11.65
CA LEU A 547 -12.67 -36.56 -12.06
C LEU A 547 -12.20 -37.37 -10.86
N LEU A 548 -13.04 -38.32 -10.42
CA LEU A 548 -12.74 -39.21 -9.30
C LEU A 548 -12.33 -40.58 -9.83
N VAL A 549 -11.20 -41.11 -9.38
CA VAL A 549 -10.75 -42.47 -9.72
C VAL A 549 -10.55 -43.26 -8.44
N ILE A 550 -11.19 -44.42 -8.34
CA ILE A 550 -11.13 -45.29 -7.16
C ILE A 550 -10.66 -46.68 -7.61
N ASP A 551 -9.42 -47.04 -7.30
CA ASP A 551 -8.82 -48.34 -7.62
C ASP A 551 -9.01 -49.31 -6.46
N ASP A 552 -9.73 -50.42 -6.71
CA ASP A 552 -10.02 -51.49 -5.76
C ASP A 552 -10.54 -50.97 -4.39
N PRO A 553 -11.74 -50.34 -4.34
CA PRO A 553 -12.27 -49.72 -3.11
C PRO A 553 -12.49 -50.66 -1.93
N ILE A 554 -12.58 -51.96 -2.20
CA ILE A 554 -12.77 -53.02 -1.22
C ILE A 554 -11.58 -53.96 -1.34
N SER A 555 -10.73 -54.00 -0.32
CA SER A 555 -9.65 -54.97 -0.25
C SER A 555 -10.19 -56.34 0.17
N SER A 556 -9.44 -57.41 -0.10
CA SER A 556 -9.71 -58.75 0.44
C SER A 556 -9.77 -58.77 1.98
N PHE A 557 -9.17 -57.76 2.63
CA PHE A 557 -9.18 -57.59 4.09
C PHE A 557 -10.39 -56.80 4.62
N ASP A 558 -11.25 -56.27 3.75
CA ASP A 558 -12.38 -55.39 4.09
C ASP A 558 -13.75 -56.11 4.14
N ILE A 559 -13.78 -57.44 4.05
CA ILE A 559 -15.01 -58.23 3.88
C ILE A 559 -16.07 -57.93 4.94
N GLU A 560 -15.66 -57.78 6.21
CA GLU A 560 -16.59 -57.49 7.33
C GLU A 560 -17.23 -56.10 7.23
N ASN A 561 -16.50 -55.12 6.70
CA ASN A 561 -16.94 -53.73 6.61
C ASN A 561 -17.37 -53.34 5.19
N ARG A 562 -17.42 -54.31 4.26
CA ARG A 562 -17.72 -54.11 2.84
C ARG A 562 -18.97 -53.26 2.62
N ILE A 563 -20.06 -53.59 3.31
CA ILE A 563 -21.34 -52.88 3.18
C ILE A 563 -21.21 -51.42 3.63
N GLY A 564 -20.52 -51.16 4.74
CA GLY A 564 -20.28 -49.82 5.25
C GLY A 564 -19.42 -48.98 4.30
N ILE A 565 -18.34 -49.55 3.77
CA ILE A 565 -17.46 -48.88 2.80
C ILE A 565 -18.22 -48.56 1.51
N LEU A 566 -18.92 -49.54 0.92
CA LEU A 566 -19.72 -49.31 -0.28
C LEU A 566 -20.82 -48.26 -0.05
N SER A 567 -21.47 -48.28 1.12
CA SER A 567 -22.49 -47.28 1.45
C SER A 567 -21.90 -45.88 1.58
N TYR A 568 -20.68 -45.75 2.14
CA TYR A 568 -19.98 -44.48 2.24
C TYR A 568 -19.53 -43.97 0.86
N ILE A 569 -19.00 -44.84 0.00
CA ILE A 569 -18.67 -44.52 -1.39
C ILE A 569 -19.91 -44.04 -2.13
N LYS A 570 -21.05 -44.73 -1.97
CA LYS A 570 -22.33 -44.32 -2.53
C LYS A 570 -22.69 -42.90 -2.10
N PHE A 571 -22.67 -42.65 -0.80
CA PHE A 571 -23.01 -41.35 -0.23
C PHE A 571 -22.15 -40.24 -0.84
N GLN A 572 -20.83 -40.43 -0.85
CA GLN A 572 -19.89 -39.43 -1.35
C GLN A 572 -20.04 -39.21 -2.86
N LEU A 573 -20.00 -40.28 -3.67
CA LEU A 573 -20.17 -40.18 -5.12
C LEU A 573 -21.50 -39.55 -5.50
N ASN A 574 -22.58 -39.86 -4.79
CA ASN A 574 -23.89 -39.25 -5.03
C ASN A 574 -23.85 -37.73 -4.81
N ASN A 575 -23.14 -37.25 -3.78
CA ASN A 575 -22.99 -35.81 -3.54
C ASN A 575 -22.17 -35.13 -4.65
N PHE A 576 -21.01 -35.69 -5.03
CA PHE A 576 -20.16 -35.11 -6.07
C PHE A 576 -20.83 -35.12 -7.45
N LEU A 577 -21.48 -36.21 -7.84
CA LEU A 577 -22.08 -36.36 -9.17
C LEU A 577 -23.40 -35.61 -9.32
N ASN A 578 -24.16 -35.40 -8.23
CA ASN A 578 -25.32 -34.51 -8.26
C ASN A 578 -24.93 -33.03 -8.18
N GLY A 579 -23.83 -32.69 -7.50
CA GLY A 579 -23.37 -31.32 -7.32
C GLY A 579 -22.91 -30.64 -8.63
N HIS A 580 -22.35 -31.39 -9.57
CA HIS A 580 -21.96 -30.86 -10.88
C HIS A 580 -22.18 -31.86 -12.02
N THR A 581 -22.80 -31.41 -13.12
CA THR A 581 -23.20 -32.29 -14.25
C THR A 581 -22.01 -32.89 -14.99
N GLU A 582 -20.88 -32.18 -15.04
CA GLU A 582 -19.68 -32.63 -15.75
C GLU A 582 -18.72 -33.47 -14.89
N THR A 583 -19.04 -33.70 -13.61
CA THR A 583 -18.23 -34.58 -12.76
C THR A 583 -18.34 -36.02 -13.23
N LYS A 584 -17.20 -36.71 -13.34
CA LYS A 584 -17.12 -38.12 -13.74
C LYS A 584 -16.39 -38.97 -12.71
N SER A 585 -16.66 -40.27 -12.69
CA SER A 585 -16.00 -41.24 -11.82
C SER A 585 -15.57 -42.50 -12.57
N ILE A 586 -14.41 -43.05 -12.21
CA ILE A 586 -13.91 -44.34 -12.69
C ILE A 586 -13.66 -45.21 -11.46
N ILE A 587 -14.29 -46.37 -11.40
CA ILE A 587 -14.10 -47.32 -10.29
C ILE A 587 -13.56 -48.62 -10.87
N LEU A 588 -12.38 -49.03 -10.40
CA LEU A 588 -11.75 -50.27 -10.82
C LEU A 588 -11.92 -51.33 -9.74
N THR A 589 -12.19 -52.57 -10.13
CA THR A 589 -12.25 -53.70 -9.19
C THR A 589 -11.71 -54.99 -9.81
N HIS A 590 -11.03 -55.81 -9.02
CA HIS A 590 -10.68 -57.19 -9.36
C HIS A 590 -11.68 -58.22 -8.85
N ASP A 591 -12.57 -57.84 -7.94
CA ASP A 591 -13.55 -58.73 -7.33
C ASP A 591 -14.90 -58.62 -8.03
N ILE A 592 -15.40 -59.78 -8.50
CA ILE A 592 -16.65 -59.86 -9.26
C ILE A 592 -17.87 -59.58 -8.37
N GLN A 593 -17.82 -59.97 -7.09
CA GLN A 593 -18.91 -59.71 -6.16
C GLN A 593 -19.04 -58.20 -5.89
N THR A 594 -17.91 -57.53 -5.64
CA THR A 594 -17.83 -56.08 -5.51
C THR A 594 -18.33 -55.38 -6.77
N LEU A 595 -18.05 -55.90 -7.97
CA LEU A 595 -18.59 -55.36 -9.21
C LEU A 595 -20.13 -55.43 -9.28
N TYR A 596 -20.73 -56.55 -8.84
CA TYR A 596 -22.19 -56.67 -8.74
C TYR A 596 -22.79 -55.66 -7.75
N ASP A 597 -22.13 -55.45 -6.61
CA ASP A 597 -22.61 -54.51 -5.60
C ASP A 597 -22.44 -53.05 -6.08
N LEU A 598 -21.33 -52.73 -6.75
CA LEU A 598 -21.06 -51.44 -7.38
C LEU A 598 -22.07 -51.13 -8.50
N GLU A 599 -22.47 -52.11 -9.32
CA GLU A 599 -23.46 -51.88 -10.38
C GLU A 599 -24.81 -51.41 -9.83
N LYS A 600 -25.28 -52.03 -8.74
CA LYS A 600 -26.53 -51.62 -8.09
C LYS A 600 -26.41 -50.22 -7.51
N LEU A 601 -25.32 -49.96 -6.78
CA LEU A 601 -25.00 -48.66 -6.20
C LEU A 601 -24.99 -47.56 -7.27
N VAL A 602 -24.24 -47.77 -8.35
CA VAL A 602 -24.09 -46.81 -9.45
C VAL A 602 -25.42 -46.59 -10.16
N SER A 603 -26.20 -47.65 -10.37
CA SER A 603 -27.54 -47.53 -10.97
C SER A 603 -28.44 -46.59 -10.16
N GLU A 604 -28.40 -46.66 -8.83
CA GLU A 604 -29.14 -45.75 -7.96
C GLU A 604 -28.63 -44.30 -8.05
N ILE A 605 -27.31 -44.10 -8.10
CA ILE A 605 -26.72 -42.76 -8.27
C ILE A 605 -27.14 -42.13 -9.60
N ILE A 606 -27.07 -42.90 -10.71
CA ILE A 606 -27.46 -42.41 -12.02
C ILE A 606 -28.96 -42.08 -12.07
N ASN A 607 -29.80 -42.91 -11.43
CA ASN A 607 -31.23 -42.60 -11.29
C ASN A 607 -31.45 -41.30 -10.52
N SER A 608 -30.71 -41.07 -9.42
CA SER A 608 -30.75 -39.80 -8.68
C SER A 608 -30.32 -38.61 -9.54
N CYS A 609 -29.22 -38.73 -10.29
CA CYS A 609 -28.78 -37.69 -11.22
C CYS A 609 -29.84 -37.37 -12.28
N ASN A 610 -30.48 -38.39 -12.86
CA ASN A 610 -31.53 -38.23 -13.87
C ASN A 610 -32.84 -37.63 -13.33
N GLN A 611 -33.06 -37.68 -12.02
CA GLN A 611 -34.19 -37.01 -11.37
C GLN A 611 -33.88 -35.54 -11.06
N ASN A 612 -32.62 -35.25 -10.70
CA ASN A 612 -32.17 -33.93 -10.25
C ASN A 612 -31.76 -33.00 -11.41
N HIS A 613 -31.48 -33.55 -12.59
CA HIS A 613 -30.98 -32.82 -13.76
C HIS A 613 -31.81 -33.11 -15.01
N SER A 614 -31.83 -32.18 -15.96
CA SER A 614 -32.55 -32.32 -17.23
C SER A 614 -31.86 -33.25 -18.23
N GLU A 615 -30.54 -33.36 -18.16
CA GLU A 615 -29.74 -34.26 -18.99
C GLU A 615 -29.93 -35.73 -18.58
N LYS A 616 -29.98 -36.64 -19.55
CA LYS A 616 -30.01 -38.08 -19.30
C LYS A 616 -28.60 -38.65 -19.24
N PHE A 617 -28.20 -39.08 -18.07
CA PHE A 617 -26.93 -39.72 -17.76
C PHE A 617 -27.01 -41.23 -17.77
N ASN A 618 -25.87 -41.87 -18.05
CA ASN A 618 -25.67 -43.31 -18.01
C ASN A 618 -24.33 -43.66 -17.36
N PHE A 619 -24.05 -44.97 -17.26
CA PHE A 619 -22.78 -45.51 -16.80
C PHE A 619 -22.37 -46.70 -17.69
N SER A 620 -21.08 -47.03 -17.70
CA SER A 620 -20.55 -48.19 -18.43
C SER A 620 -19.94 -49.21 -17.49
N ILE A 621 -20.00 -50.48 -17.90
CA ILE A 621 -19.31 -51.60 -17.26
C ILE A 621 -18.39 -52.21 -18.30
N LEU A 622 -17.08 -52.11 -18.05
CA LEU A 622 -16.03 -52.54 -18.96
C LEU A 622 -15.18 -53.63 -18.31
N ARG A 623 -14.57 -54.48 -19.13
CA ARG A 623 -13.58 -55.48 -18.72
C ARG A 623 -12.23 -55.13 -19.32
N LEU A 624 -11.21 -55.04 -18.47
CA LEU A 624 -9.82 -54.92 -18.86
C LEU A 624 -9.20 -56.31 -19.06
N SER A 625 -8.93 -56.65 -20.32
CA SER A 625 -8.25 -57.89 -20.70
C SER A 625 -7.33 -57.64 -21.89
N ASN A 626 -6.12 -58.23 -21.86
CA ASN A 626 -5.13 -58.13 -22.95
C ASN A 626 -4.86 -56.67 -23.38
N ASN A 627 -4.73 -55.77 -22.39
CA ASN A 627 -4.51 -54.33 -22.60
C ASN A 627 -5.63 -53.63 -23.41
N LYS A 628 -6.86 -54.16 -23.39
CA LYS A 628 -8.04 -53.57 -24.03
C LYS A 628 -9.22 -53.50 -23.06
N LEU A 629 -10.10 -52.52 -23.29
CA LEU A 629 -11.38 -52.39 -22.60
C LEU A 629 -12.50 -52.82 -23.54
N ASP A 630 -13.28 -53.81 -23.11
CA ASP A 630 -14.48 -54.27 -23.81
C ASP A 630 -15.69 -54.18 -22.89
N THR A 631 -16.91 -54.01 -23.44
CA THR A 631 -18.14 -54.02 -22.64
C THR A 631 -18.30 -55.35 -21.88
N PHE A 632 -18.53 -55.27 -20.57
CA PHE A 632 -18.68 -56.45 -19.72
C PHE A 632 -20.15 -56.85 -19.54
N PRO A 633 -20.58 -58.06 -19.98
CA PRO A 633 -21.96 -58.51 -19.89
C PRO A 633 -22.29 -59.04 -18.48
N LEU A 634 -22.22 -58.20 -17.46
CA LEU A 634 -22.33 -58.57 -16.04
C LEU A 634 -23.55 -59.46 -15.72
N LYS A 635 -24.73 -59.13 -16.26
CA LYS A 635 -25.99 -59.88 -16.02
C LYS A 635 -25.98 -61.32 -16.56
N LYS A 636 -25.16 -61.60 -17.58
CA LYS A 636 -25.03 -62.93 -18.19
C LYS A 636 -23.75 -63.64 -17.75
N TYR A 637 -22.87 -62.97 -17.00
CA TYR A 637 -21.60 -63.51 -16.59
C TYR A 637 -21.78 -64.60 -15.53
N GLN A 638 -21.11 -65.73 -15.72
CA GLN A 638 -21.08 -66.83 -14.77
C GLN A 638 -19.65 -67.32 -14.66
N GLU A 639 -19.00 -67.05 -13.53
CA GLU A 639 -17.57 -67.38 -13.36
C GLU A 639 -17.32 -68.89 -13.48
N TYR A 640 -18.18 -69.72 -12.88
CA TYR A 640 -18.10 -71.18 -12.97
C TYR A 640 -18.13 -71.67 -14.42
N THR A 641 -19.03 -71.13 -15.24
CA THR A 641 -19.13 -71.43 -16.68
C THR A 641 -17.85 -71.03 -17.41
N THR A 642 -17.34 -69.81 -17.16
CA THR A 642 -16.09 -69.34 -17.78
C THR A 642 -14.89 -70.20 -17.40
N LEU A 643 -14.79 -70.64 -16.14
CA LEU A 643 -13.71 -71.57 -15.72
C LEU A 643 -13.82 -72.89 -16.49
N MET A 644 -15.03 -73.45 -16.59
CA MET A 644 -15.27 -74.69 -17.32
C MET A 644 -14.94 -74.58 -18.81
N GLU A 645 -15.32 -73.48 -19.45
CA GLU A 645 -14.96 -73.19 -20.85
C GLU A 645 -13.44 -73.07 -21.05
N ASN A 646 -12.72 -72.43 -20.13
CA ASN A 646 -11.26 -72.34 -20.20
C ASN A 646 -10.58 -73.70 -20.00
N ILE A 647 -11.10 -74.54 -19.10
CA ILE A 647 -10.60 -75.91 -18.90
C ILE A 647 -10.82 -76.75 -20.17
N PHE A 648 -11.97 -76.58 -20.83
CA PHE A 648 -12.26 -77.29 -22.07
C PHE A 648 -11.37 -76.85 -23.23
N ASP A 649 -11.19 -75.55 -23.42
CA ASP A 649 -10.28 -75.00 -24.44
C ASP A 649 -8.84 -75.50 -24.19
N TYR A 650 -8.36 -75.42 -22.96
CA TYR A 650 -7.03 -75.89 -22.58
C TYR A 650 -6.87 -77.40 -22.75
N GLY A 651 -7.91 -78.19 -22.42
CA GLY A 651 -7.95 -79.64 -22.67
C GLY A 651 -7.84 -79.98 -24.16
N LYS A 652 -8.30 -79.12 -25.07
CA LYS A 652 -8.09 -79.27 -26.53
C LYS A 652 -6.66 -78.91 -26.98
N GLY A 653 -5.81 -78.42 -26.08
CA GLY A 653 -4.51 -77.84 -26.42
C GLY A 653 -4.62 -76.42 -26.98
N GLU A 654 -5.78 -75.77 -26.86
CA GLU A 654 -5.98 -74.37 -27.22
C GLU A 654 -5.62 -73.47 -26.02
N LYS A 655 -5.18 -72.23 -26.27
CA LYS A 655 -4.86 -71.23 -25.23
C LYS A 655 -3.77 -71.69 -24.22
N PRO A 656 -2.53 -71.95 -24.68
CA PRO A 656 -1.42 -72.36 -23.81
C PRO A 656 -1.10 -71.31 -22.74
N GLU A 657 -1.50 -70.05 -22.93
CA GLU A 657 -1.36 -68.98 -21.93
C GLU A 657 -2.05 -69.28 -20.58
N TYR A 658 -2.96 -70.26 -20.51
CA TYR A 658 -3.61 -70.66 -19.25
C TYR A 658 -2.83 -71.65 -18.40
N GLU A 659 -1.68 -72.17 -18.87
CA GLU A 659 -0.89 -73.20 -18.19
C GLU A 659 -0.58 -72.90 -16.71
N ILE A 660 -0.34 -71.62 -16.38
CA ILE A 660 0.02 -71.17 -15.03
C ILE A 660 -1.19 -71.21 -14.08
N VAL A 661 -2.39 -70.94 -14.59
CA VAL A 661 -3.61 -70.74 -13.78
C VAL A 661 -4.63 -71.88 -13.90
N ILE A 662 -4.38 -72.84 -14.79
CA ILE A 662 -5.34 -73.89 -15.13
C ILE A 662 -5.57 -74.85 -13.96
N GLY A 663 -4.54 -75.22 -13.20
CA GLY A 663 -4.67 -76.11 -12.04
C GLY A 663 -5.65 -75.56 -11.01
N ASN A 664 -5.52 -74.27 -10.68
CA ASN A 664 -6.47 -73.60 -9.77
C ASN A 664 -7.89 -73.53 -10.37
N SER A 665 -8.02 -73.37 -11.69
CA SER A 665 -9.32 -73.36 -12.37
C SER A 665 -10.02 -74.72 -12.28
N ILE A 666 -9.28 -75.81 -12.57
CA ILE A 666 -9.77 -77.19 -12.48
C ILE A 666 -10.20 -77.50 -11.04
N ARG A 667 -9.35 -77.16 -10.06
CA ARG A 667 -9.64 -77.34 -8.63
C ARG A 667 -10.94 -76.65 -8.23
N ARG A 668 -11.09 -75.36 -8.54
CA ARG A 668 -12.32 -74.59 -8.21
C ARG A 668 -13.57 -75.18 -8.84
N VAL A 669 -13.49 -75.63 -10.09
CA VAL A 669 -14.64 -76.25 -10.78
C VAL A 669 -15.03 -77.58 -10.15
N LEU A 670 -14.04 -78.42 -9.84
CA LEU A 670 -14.28 -79.73 -9.22
C LEU A 670 -14.75 -79.61 -7.77
N GLU A 671 -14.14 -78.72 -6.98
CA GLU A 671 -14.58 -78.39 -5.61
C GLU A 671 -16.02 -77.89 -5.59
N ALA A 672 -16.36 -76.92 -6.46
CA ALA A 672 -17.72 -76.39 -6.54
C ALA A 672 -18.73 -77.46 -6.97
N PHE A 673 -18.39 -78.29 -7.96
CA PHE A 673 -19.23 -79.39 -8.41
C PHE A 673 -19.45 -80.44 -7.31
N GLY A 674 -18.37 -80.93 -6.71
CA GLY A 674 -18.42 -81.95 -5.66
C GLY A 674 -19.14 -81.49 -4.41
N THR A 675 -18.86 -80.26 -3.97
CA THR A 675 -19.47 -79.69 -2.77
C THR A 675 -20.96 -79.47 -2.98
N PHE A 676 -21.36 -78.92 -4.13
CA PHE A 676 -22.77 -78.58 -4.37
C PHE A 676 -23.63 -79.81 -4.70
N ILE A 677 -23.13 -80.74 -5.52
CA ILE A 677 -23.93 -81.89 -5.99
C ILE A 677 -23.89 -83.05 -4.99
N TYR A 678 -22.73 -83.29 -4.35
CA TYR A 678 -22.49 -84.48 -3.55
C TYR A 678 -22.13 -84.19 -2.09
N LYS A 679 -21.98 -82.93 -1.69
CA LYS A 679 -21.44 -82.53 -0.37
C LYS A 679 -20.09 -83.19 -0.08
N LYS A 680 -19.27 -83.34 -1.12
CA LYS A 680 -17.94 -83.97 -1.07
C LYS A 680 -16.87 -82.98 -1.50
N GLY A 681 -15.78 -82.93 -0.74
CA GLY A 681 -14.59 -82.20 -1.14
C GLY A 681 -13.86 -82.86 -2.31
N ILE A 682 -12.86 -82.17 -2.84
CA ILE A 682 -12.03 -82.66 -3.95
C ILE A 682 -11.34 -84.00 -3.60
N ASP A 683 -11.03 -84.23 -2.32
CA ASP A 683 -10.37 -85.45 -1.86
C ASP A 683 -11.31 -86.65 -1.64
N GLU A 684 -12.61 -86.47 -1.71
CA GLU A 684 -13.57 -87.54 -1.45
C GLU A 684 -14.41 -87.88 -2.69
N ILE A 685 -14.55 -86.95 -3.64
CA ILE A 685 -15.46 -87.12 -4.78
C ILE A 685 -15.08 -88.30 -5.68
N SER A 686 -13.77 -88.53 -5.90
CA SER A 686 -13.30 -89.62 -6.76
C SER A 686 -13.07 -90.93 -6.04
N THR A 687 -13.04 -90.97 -4.71
CA THR A 687 -12.82 -92.20 -3.91
C THR A 687 -14.10 -92.68 -3.21
N SER A 688 -15.18 -91.90 -3.27
CA SER A 688 -16.47 -92.31 -2.74
C SER A 688 -17.10 -93.39 -3.61
N LYS A 689 -17.25 -94.60 -3.05
CA LYS A 689 -17.92 -95.73 -3.71
C LYS A 689 -19.34 -95.38 -4.18
N GLU A 690 -20.05 -94.54 -3.43
CA GLU A 690 -21.40 -94.07 -3.79
C GLU A 690 -21.37 -93.19 -5.05
N VAL A 691 -20.40 -92.29 -5.17
CA VAL A 691 -20.25 -91.39 -6.34
C VAL A 691 -19.80 -92.20 -7.56
N LEU A 692 -18.77 -93.04 -7.39
CA LEU A 692 -18.25 -93.90 -8.45
C LEU A 692 -19.29 -94.91 -8.97
N SER A 693 -20.25 -95.35 -8.15
CA SER A 693 -21.33 -96.24 -8.58
C SER A 693 -22.17 -95.66 -9.73
N LYS A 694 -22.22 -94.32 -9.85
CA LYS A 694 -22.93 -93.60 -10.92
C LYS A 694 -22.18 -93.60 -12.26
N ILE A 695 -20.90 -93.97 -12.27
CA ILE A 695 -20.06 -94.04 -13.46
C ILE A 695 -20.10 -95.47 -14.03
N PRO A 696 -20.02 -95.68 -15.36
CA PRO A 696 -19.90 -97.01 -15.96
C PRO A 696 -18.70 -97.81 -15.42
N GLU A 697 -18.89 -99.10 -15.19
CA GLU A 697 -17.92 -100.00 -14.54
C GLU A 697 -16.51 -99.92 -15.15
N LYS A 698 -16.42 -99.91 -16.49
CA LYS A 698 -15.15 -99.81 -17.24
C LYS A 698 -14.29 -98.56 -16.95
N TYR A 699 -14.82 -97.54 -16.27
CA TYR A 699 -14.08 -96.32 -15.96
C TYR A 699 -13.87 -96.10 -14.45
N ARG A 700 -14.49 -96.93 -13.59
CA ARG A 700 -14.48 -96.70 -12.14
C ARG A 700 -13.08 -96.79 -11.57
N ASP A 701 -12.34 -97.85 -11.92
CA ASP A 701 -10.98 -98.09 -11.42
C ASP A 701 -10.02 -96.97 -11.83
N TYR A 702 -10.15 -96.44 -13.06
CA TYR A 702 -9.35 -95.32 -13.52
C TYR A 702 -9.58 -94.06 -12.66
N PHE A 703 -10.85 -93.65 -12.48
CA PHE A 703 -11.16 -92.43 -11.73
C PHE A 703 -10.95 -92.57 -10.23
N GLU A 704 -11.13 -93.76 -9.66
CA GLU A 704 -10.81 -94.04 -8.25
C GLU A 704 -9.32 -93.80 -7.96
N ASN A 705 -8.46 -94.21 -8.88
CA ASN A 705 -7.01 -94.11 -8.77
C ASN A 705 -6.41 -92.85 -9.45
N LEU A 706 -7.24 -91.95 -9.98
CA LEU A 706 -6.77 -90.77 -10.68
C LEU A 706 -6.09 -89.79 -9.70
N LEU A 707 -4.77 -89.64 -9.84
CA LEU A 707 -3.94 -88.77 -8.99
C LEU A 707 -3.99 -87.28 -9.38
N TYR A 708 -5.15 -86.79 -9.83
CA TYR A 708 -5.33 -85.37 -10.17
C TYR A 708 -5.00 -84.45 -8.99
N ARG A 709 -5.12 -84.95 -7.76
CA ARG A 709 -4.77 -84.22 -6.53
C ARG A 709 -3.34 -83.72 -6.51
N LEU A 710 -2.37 -84.53 -6.95
CA LEU A 710 -0.97 -84.11 -7.00
C LEU A 710 -0.75 -82.97 -8.00
N VAL A 711 -1.53 -82.97 -9.09
CA VAL A 711 -1.52 -81.92 -10.11
C VAL A 711 -2.22 -80.64 -9.65
N LEU A 712 -3.25 -80.76 -8.80
CA LEU A 712 -4.08 -79.65 -8.34
C LEU A 712 -3.65 -79.04 -7.00
N HIS A 713 -2.94 -79.78 -6.14
CA HIS A 713 -2.51 -79.36 -4.79
C HIS A 713 -1.17 -78.62 -4.75
N GLY A 714 -0.39 -78.61 -5.84
CA GLY A 714 0.92 -77.96 -5.90
C GLY A 714 0.94 -76.43 -5.71
N GLY A 715 -0.21 -75.78 -5.53
CA GLY A 715 -0.32 -74.32 -5.39
C GLY A 715 -0.86 -73.81 -4.04
N SER A 716 -1.35 -74.66 -3.13
CA SER A 716 -2.17 -74.20 -1.98
C SER A 716 -1.71 -74.59 -0.58
N HIS A 717 -0.68 -75.44 -0.41
CA HIS A 717 -0.24 -75.90 0.92
C HIS A 717 1.20 -75.49 1.25
N TYR A 718 1.39 -74.21 1.61
CA TYR A 718 2.66 -73.71 2.14
C TYR A 718 3.16 -74.52 3.35
N GLU A 719 2.25 -75.12 4.12
CA GLU A 719 2.57 -75.97 5.28
C GLU A 719 3.33 -77.26 4.91
N GLU A 720 2.94 -77.97 3.84
CA GLU A 720 3.64 -79.17 3.37
C GLU A 720 4.97 -78.82 2.68
N HIS A 721 5.03 -77.64 2.04
CA HIS A 721 6.26 -77.09 1.47
C HIS A 721 7.31 -76.78 2.55
N VAL A 722 6.91 -76.27 3.71
CA VAL A 722 7.80 -76.04 4.85
C VAL A 722 8.22 -77.37 5.51
N LYS A 723 7.32 -78.36 5.60
CA LYS A 723 7.63 -79.68 6.18
C LYS A 723 8.57 -80.54 5.32
N SER A 724 8.55 -80.38 4.00
CA SER A 724 9.34 -81.22 3.08
C SER A 724 10.74 -80.72 2.77
N LEU A 725 11.10 -79.47 3.12
CA LEU A 725 12.43 -78.85 2.91
C LEU A 725 13.02 -79.03 1.48
N ASN A 726 12.17 -79.30 0.49
CA ASN A 726 12.57 -79.44 -0.90
C ASN A 726 12.57 -78.07 -1.57
N ASN A 727 13.63 -77.80 -2.34
CA ASN A 727 13.91 -76.52 -3.02
C ASN A 727 12.65 -75.91 -3.65
N LEU A 728 12.51 -74.58 -3.47
CA LEU A 728 11.42 -73.68 -3.90
C LEU A 728 11.14 -73.63 -5.42
N THR A 729 11.65 -74.58 -6.20
CA THR A 729 11.57 -74.64 -7.67
C THR A 729 10.65 -75.78 -8.12
N PHE A 730 9.42 -75.87 -7.58
CA PHE A 730 8.49 -76.94 -7.97
C PHE A 730 7.55 -76.59 -9.15
N PHE A 731 7.51 -75.33 -9.61
CA PHE A 731 6.68 -74.96 -10.77
C PHE A 731 7.04 -75.74 -12.05
N ASP A 732 8.20 -76.40 -12.08
CA ASP A 732 8.73 -77.16 -13.23
C ASP A 732 8.50 -78.69 -13.17
N TYR A 733 7.88 -79.28 -12.13
CA TYR A 733 7.77 -80.75 -12.02
C TYR A 733 6.53 -81.37 -12.68
N ILE A 734 5.47 -80.59 -12.96
CA ILE A 734 4.27 -81.08 -13.63
C ILE A 734 4.27 -80.54 -15.06
N SER A 735 4.37 -81.44 -16.04
CA SER A 735 4.41 -81.06 -17.45
C SER A 735 3.09 -80.40 -17.90
N ASN A 736 3.16 -79.54 -18.93
CA ASN A 736 1.98 -78.99 -19.59
C ASN A 736 1.06 -80.12 -20.10
N GLU A 737 1.64 -81.24 -20.54
CA GLU A 737 0.91 -82.44 -20.98
C GLU A 737 0.09 -83.07 -19.84
N ASP A 738 0.66 -83.15 -18.62
CA ASP A 738 -0.04 -83.66 -17.45
C ASP A 738 -1.21 -82.77 -17.02
N LYS A 739 -1.04 -81.44 -17.15
CA LYS A 739 -2.13 -80.48 -16.90
C LYS A 739 -3.24 -80.61 -17.93
N ILE A 740 -2.90 -80.78 -19.21
CA ILE A 740 -3.88 -81.01 -20.29
C ILE A 740 -4.61 -82.32 -20.05
N ARG A 741 -3.90 -83.40 -19.70
CA ARG A 741 -4.51 -84.70 -19.35
C ARG A 741 -5.47 -84.55 -18.17
N THR A 742 -5.04 -83.89 -17.10
CA THR A 742 -5.88 -83.65 -15.91
C THR A 742 -7.12 -82.82 -16.25
N ALA A 743 -7.00 -81.80 -17.11
CA ALA A 743 -8.14 -81.02 -17.59
C ALA A 743 -9.17 -81.90 -18.33
N LYS A 744 -8.70 -82.77 -19.23
CA LYS A 744 -9.54 -83.74 -19.94
C LYS A 744 -10.22 -84.69 -18.97
N ASP A 745 -9.45 -85.32 -18.09
CA ASP A 745 -9.93 -86.31 -17.14
C ASP A 745 -11.02 -85.75 -16.22
N ILE A 746 -10.83 -84.54 -15.68
CA ILE A 746 -11.84 -83.92 -14.81
C ILE A 746 -13.12 -83.58 -15.57
N LEU A 747 -13.03 -83.10 -16.82
CA LEU A 747 -14.22 -82.85 -17.62
C LEU A 747 -14.94 -84.16 -17.98
N CYS A 748 -14.20 -85.22 -18.31
CA CYS A 748 -14.73 -86.56 -18.53
C CYS A 748 -15.41 -87.10 -17.26
N PHE A 749 -14.79 -86.91 -16.09
CA PHE A 749 -15.36 -87.31 -14.80
C PHE A 749 -16.68 -86.59 -14.51
N ILE A 750 -16.73 -85.28 -14.68
CA ILE A 750 -17.96 -84.49 -14.54
C ILE A 750 -19.01 -84.93 -15.56
N PHE A 751 -18.62 -85.20 -16.81
CA PHE A 751 -19.53 -85.67 -17.86
C PHE A 751 -20.18 -87.02 -17.51
N LEU A 752 -19.41 -87.98 -17.00
CA LEU A 752 -19.91 -89.30 -16.60
C LEU A 752 -20.85 -89.21 -15.39
N LEU A 753 -20.57 -88.28 -14.46
CA LEU A 753 -21.42 -88.06 -13.29
C LEU A 753 -22.70 -87.28 -13.62
N ASN A 754 -22.61 -86.29 -14.51
CA ASN A 754 -23.72 -85.44 -14.93
C ASN A 754 -23.45 -84.77 -16.30
N ASN A 755 -23.88 -85.44 -17.37
CA ASN A 755 -23.69 -84.95 -18.74
C ASN A 755 -24.41 -83.63 -19.01
N LEU A 756 -25.66 -83.48 -18.56
CA LEU A 756 -26.49 -82.32 -18.81
C LEU A 756 -25.90 -81.06 -18.17
N HIS A 757 -25.33 -81.19 -16.96
CA HIS A 757 -24.59 -80.13 -16.29
C HIS A 757 -23.44 -79.60 -17.15
N LEU A 758 -22.53 -80.50 -17.57
CA LEU A 758 -21.37 -80.11 -18.37
C LEU A 758 -21.80 -79.49 -19.71
N LEU A 759 -22.74 -80.11 -20.42
CA LEU A 759 -23.19 -79.66 -21.74
C LEU A 759 -23.90 -78.29 -21.68
N LYS A 760 -24.63 -77.97 -20.61
CA LYS A 760 -25.27 -76.65 -20.47
C LYS A 760 -24.23 -75.55 -20.24
N HIS A 761 -23.23 -75.79 -19.40
CA HIS A 761 -22.15 -74.84 -19.18
C HIS A 761 -21.26 -74.67 -20.42
N LEU A 762 -21.05 -75.72 -21.21
CA LEU A 762 -20.27 -75.64 -22.46
C LEU A 762 -21.14 -75.39 -23.71
N SER A 763 -22.39 -74.93 -23.56
CA SER A 763 -23.33 -74.78 -24.67
C SER A 763 -22.90 -73.79 -25.77
N GLN A 764 -21.98 -72.87 -25.46
CA GLN A 764 -21.41 -71.93 -26.43
C GLN A 764 -20.22 -72.52 -27.22
N LYS A 765 -19.74 -73.70 -26.82
CA LYS A 765 -18.61 -74.39 -27.46
C LYS A 765 -19.11 -75.39 -28.49
N LYS A 766 -18.34 -75.56 -29.57
CA LYS A 766 -18.65 -76.52 -30.64
C LYS A 766 -18.08 -77.90 -30.31
N ASP A 767 -18.79 -78.93 -30.74
CA ASP A 767 -18.34 -80.32 -30.73
C ASP A 767 -17.96 -80.85 -29.33
N VAL A 768 -18.61 -80.34 -28.28
CA VAL A 768 -18.30 -80.70 -26.89
C VAL A 768 -18.48 -82.19 -26.63
N GLU A 769 -19.68 -82.70 -26.94
CA GLU A 769 -20.02 -84.10 -26.67
C GLU A 769 -19.14 -85.07 -27.47
N SER A 770 -18.88 -84.78 -28.75
CA SER A 770 -17.99 -85.59 -29.58
C SER A 770 -16.53 -85.54 -29.08
N THR A 771 -16.05 -84.38 -28.65
CA THR A 771 -14.70 -84.21 -28.07
C THR A 771 -14.55 -85.00 -26.77
N ILE A 772 -15.48 -84.84 -25.82
CA ILE A 772 -15.44 -85.55 -24.53
C ILE A 772 -15.54 -87.06 -24.72
N ASN A 773 -16.40 -87.52 -25.64
CA ASN A 773 -16.51 -88.94 -25.98
C ASN A 773 -15.23 -89.50 -26.61
N SER A 774 -14.47 -88.69 -27.37
CA SER A 774 -13.14 -89.08 -27.86
C SER A 774 -12.17 -89.29 -26.69
N TRP A 775 -12.08 -88.32 -25.77
CA TRP A 775 -11.21 -88.44 -24.59
C TRP A 775 -11.58 -89.64 -23.71
N LEU A 776 -12.88 -89.95 -23.56
CA LEU A 776 -13.34 -91.14 -22.84
C LEU A 776 -12.94 -92.45 -23.52
N LYS A 777 -12.89 -92.48 -24.86
CA LYS A 777 -12.38 -93.66 -25.59
C LYS A 777 -10.90 -93.84 -25.32
N ASP A 778 -10.12 -92.77 -25.34
CA ASP A 778 -8.68 -92.81 -25.08
C ASP A 778 -8.38 -93.35 -23.67
N ILE A 779 -9.19 -92.99 -22.66
CA ILE A 779 -9.10 -93.53 -21.30
C ILE A 779 -9.41 -95.03 -21.29
N GLY A 780 -10.52 -95.44 -21.92
CA GLY A 780 -10.99 -96.84 -21.93
C GLY A 780 -10.18 -97.79 -22.81
N SER A 781 -9.28 -97.28 -23.66
CA SER A 781 -8.35 -98.08 -24.47
C SER A 781 -6.99 -98.30 -23.81
N ASN A 782 -6.67 -97.53 -22.76
CA ASN A 782 -5.39 -97.54 -22.07
C ASN A 782 -5.44 -98.26 -20.71
N PHE A 783 -6.60 -98.77 -20.29
CA PHE A 783 -6.84 -99.49 -19.03
C PHE A 783 -7.76 -100.69 -19.21
#